data_AF-A0A6L7VXR0-F1
#
_entry.id   AF-A0A6L7VXR0-F1
#
_cell.length_a   1.000
_cell.length_b   1.000
_cell.length_c   1.000
_cell.angle_alpha   90.00
_cell.angle_beta   90.00
_cell.angle_gamma   90.00
#
_symmetry.space_group_name_H-M   'P 1'
#
loop_
_entity.id
_entity.type
_entity.pdbx_description
1 polymer ?
#
loop_
_entity_poly.entity_id
_entity_poly.type
_entity_poly.pdbx_seq_one_letter_code
_entity_poly.pdbx_strand_id
1 'polypeptide(L)'
;MENRTTTNQSWEIWFVAGLLLALLLLCLLFFNGNATLSATEPSTPNNLPIVATGFTTPNGTELRFNRVSGTGLVRTFPHLPEDLDDKQFYGAAVASGDIDDDGDVDLYVVGGNTVPNALYLNNGNGTFVDVAEEYGVDLLHWGIGPAFGDIDGDGDLDLFISAVNFDPVRVFEHDSDAGVFVEITEEAGITITSESTISATMVDYDQDGWIDIFLTHWGENRQHRTDTETVWRNEGGGVFRNVSDLARVSQNLLETYTEYTFTANLFDIDGDVDKDLLMVADFLTSQVLKNFRGAQFTKDTDREVITDQAGMGAAVGDYDNDGDFDWFVTSIHDLEHGGAYFGNRLYRNDGAGTFSDITDQALVADGAWGWAACAKDFDNDGFLDIFHVNGWREETVRETPSRLFWNRVDGSFQEIAQSVGIEDTGQGRGIVCFDADRDGDIDILVANASEPHLVFYRNESVGLGNYLVIKLRGSGDNSYGVGSTVKVTTEYGTQMRQLGGSNNFVSHNPLEVHFGLGNATRADIQVEWFDPNGSVTEFSVLEVNKVITVNQPGVTGLRLSVRFGDGDGRYNAGEVVAIEAEEPQEGYHFSHWTVSGGSISDKYASSTTFEMPSSVATVTAHYVPGVAPSANVSVARRWNEVLLSAIRNDYARPTVHARNLFHISAAQYDTWAGMVKDADPMPKPWLLGSSEVISCPLEDINASFTEADIEVALSYASFRLIRHRFARSPGLSQIVKDSNALMSYLELDPADTDADYSEGSPIALGNYIASCYVAFGQADYANEYDDYKNKSYLPVNPALEPHLPGNPNIVNLNRWQPLALENFIDQAGNDANSEPEFLSPEWGSVLPFALSPDDLTIYTRDDEDYEYQVYHDPGAPPTFDGALADEYKWSHSFVAVWSSHLDPTVGRGAELIDISPNGIGNIAVDQYPRDFPSHRSFFQDNGLDPGRGYRVNPTTGEPYEPQMVPLGDYTRVLAEFWADGPDSETPPGHWFVILNEVNDHPLSTRKVRGVGEDRPELEWDVISYFVLGGTMHDAAIAAWGIKGWYDYIRPISSIRAMADLGQSSDEELPSYHENGIPLKPGYIELVDTDDPLAGANDENVGKIKLLAWRGPDYIVDPTTDVAGVDWILAENWWPYQRPTFVTPPFAGYVSGHSTYSRAAAEVMTALTGDEYFPGGMSDFEAEQDHFLVFEKGPSVSLTLQWATYRDASDQCSLSRIWGGIHPPADDIPGRLIGIQVGEKAFEHAMKFVEPTVAEEEVASP
;
A
#
# COMPACT_ATOMS: atom_id res chain seq x y z
N MET A 1 20.59 14.33 -66.88
CA MET A 1 20.80 12.91 -67.20
C MET A 1 20.05 12.13 -66.13
N GLU A 2 19.01 11.43 -66.58
CA GLU A 2 18.21 10.34 -65.99
C GLU A 2 17.87 10.30 -64.47
N ASN A 3 16.55 10.36 -64.22
CA ASN A 3 15.67 9.60 -63.27
C ASN A 3 16.17 9.26 -61.85
N ARG A 4 15.49 9.74 -60.78
CA ARG A 4 14.24 9.27 -60.12
C ARG A 4 14.41 8.08 -59.14
N THR A 5 14.13 8.40 -57.87
CA THR A 5 13.28 7.72 -56.85
C THR A 5 13.69 6.40 -56.14
N THR A 6 13.73 6.53 -54.79
CA THR A 6 13.05 5.75 -53.70
C THR A 6 13.49 4.34 -53.24
N THR A 7 13.67 4.28 -51.90
CA THR A 7 13.17 3.33 -50.86
C THR A 7 13.81 1.96 -50.54
N ASN A 8 14.12 1.85 -49.24
CA ASN A 8 13.92 0.77 -48.24
C ASN A 8 14.83 -0.47 -48.10
N GLN A 9 15.32 -0.55 -46.84
CA GLN A 9 15.45 -1.68 -45.91
C GLN A 9 16.54 -2.75 -46.12
N SER A 10 17.44 -2.78 -45.10
CA SER A 10 17.71 -3.90 -44.19
C SER A 10 18.99 -4.77 -44.37
N TRP A 11 19.58 -5.08 -43.20
CA TRP A 11 20.53 -6.15 -42.83
C TRP A 11 22.07 -5.98 -43.01
N GLU A 12 22.72 -5.82 -41.85
CA GLU A 12 23.84 -6.60 -41.30
C GLU A 12 25.05 -7.02 -42.16
N ILE A 13 26.21 -6.46 -41.77
CA ILE A 13 27.33 -7.16 -41.11
C ILE A 13 27.54 -8.63 -41.50
N TRP A 14 28.47 -8.88 -42.43
CA TRP A 14 29.19 -10.15 -42.54
C TRP A 14 30.59 -9.92 -43.10
N PHE A 15 31.62 -9.84 -42.25
CA PHE A 15 33.00 -10.10 -42.67
C PHE A 15 33.97 -10.43 -41.51
N VAL A 16 33.61 -11.33 -40.58
CA VAL A 16 34.60 -12.04 -39.73
C VAL A 16 34.21 -13.53 -39.51
N ALA A 17 33.69 -14.19 -40.55
CA ALA A 17 33.48 -15.65 -40.56
C ALA A 17 34.63 -16.43 -41.24
N GLY A 18 35.82 -15.85 -41.33
CA GLY A 18 36.92 -16.35 -42.15
C GLY A 18 38.02 -17.14 -41.43
N LEU A 19 38.12 -17.08 -40.09
CA LEU A 19 39.23 -17.72 -39.35
C LEU A 19 38.84 -18.95 -38.52
N LEU A 20 37.55 -19.26 -38.38
CA LEU A 20 37.05 -20.45 -37.68
C LEU A 20 37.15 -21.76 -38.51
N LEU A 21 37.60 -21.70 -39.77
CA LEU A 21 37.65 -22.86 -40.66
C LEU A 21 38.99 -23.64 -40.67
N ALA A 22 40.00 -23.22 -39.90
CA ALA A 22 41.32 -23.86 -39.90
C ALA A 22 41.56 -24.87 -38.76
N LEU A 23 40.73 -24.92 -37.71
CA LEU A 23 40.87 -25.87 -36.60
C LEU A 23 39.90 -27.05 -36.66
N LEU A 24 38.89 -26.99 -37.54
CA LEU A 24 37.91 -28.05 -37.77
C LEU A 24 38.44 -29.25 -38.61
N LEU A 25 39.75 -29.28 -38.91
CA LEU A 25 40.37 -30.30 -39.76
C LEU A 25 41.25 -31.32 -39.01
N LEU A 26 41.22 -31.34 -37.67
CA LEU A 26 41.97 -32.33 -36.87
C LEU A 26 41.10 -33.42 -36.21
N CYS A 27 39.77 -33.40 -36.34
CA CYS A 27 38.87 -34.35 -35.68
C CYS A 27 38.07 -35.28 -36.62
N LEU A 28 38.61 -35.66 -37.78
CA LEU A 28 38.02 -36.70 -38.63
C LEU A 28 39.05 -37.74 -39.08
N LEU A 29 39.40 -38.67 -38.20
CA LEU A 29 40.01 -39.95 -38.58
C LEU A 29 39.54 -41.08 -37.64
N PHE A 30 38.55 -41.85 -38.13
CA PHE A 30 38.18 -43.24 -37.77
C PHE A 30 37.50 -43.52 -36.42
N PHE A 31 36.46 -44.38 -36.29
CA PHE A 31 35.47 -45.02 -37.17
C PHE A 31 34.51 -45.83 -36.27
N ASN A 32 33.30 -46.07 -36.76
CA ASN A 32 32.18 -46.93 -36.29
C ASN A 32 32.47 -48.21 -35.46
N GLY A 33 31.51 -48.58 -34.60
CA GLY A 33 31.24 -49.99 -34.23
C GLY A 33 30.17 -50.21 -33.14
N ASN A 34 28.97 -50.63 -33.52
CA ASN A 34 27.88 -51.11 -32.64
C ASN A 34 28.18 -52.52 -32.08
N ALA A 35 28.04 -52.73 -30.75
CA ALA A 35 27.35 -53.85 -30.08
C ALA A 35 27.74 -53.93 -28.58
N THR A 36 26.74 -54.18 -27.74
CA THR A 36 26.75 -54.18 -26.28
C THR A 36 27.55 -55.31 -25.63
N LEU A 37 28.35 -54.99 -24.60
CA LEU A 37 28.58 -55.82 -23.40
C LEU A 37 29.19 -54.98 -22.27
N SER A 38 28.52 -55.09 -21.12
CA SER A 38 28.83 -54.56 -19.79
C SER A 38 30.28 -54.76 -19.35
N ALA A 39 30.88 -53.71 -18.78
CA ALA A 39 31.77 -53.77 -17.62
C ALA A 39 32.04 -52.37 -17.04
N THR A 40 31.39 -52.11 -15.90
CA THR A 40 31.83 -51.31 -14.74
C THR A 40 32.23 -49.84 -14.95
N GLU A 41 31.42 -48.98 -14.32
CA GLU A 41 31.70 -47.59 -13.95
C GLU A 41 33.17 -47.35 -13.57
N PRO A 42 33.82 -46.28 -14.06
CA PRO A 42 34.81 -45.62 -13.24
C PRO A 42 34.02 -44.95 -12.12
N SER A 43 34.13 -45.56 -10.94
CA SER A 43 33.70 -45.01 -9.65
C SER A 43 33.77 -43.49 -9.65
N THR A 44 32.67 -42.88 -9.23
CA THR A 44 32.65 -41.60 -8.53
C THR A 44 34.01 -41.35 -7.85
N PRO A 45 34.66 -40.19 -8.03
CA PRO A 45 35.59 -39.74 -7.01
C PRO A 45 34.78 -39.76 -5.73
N ASN A 46 35.15 -40.64 -4.82
CA ASN A 46 34.52 -40.74 -3.52
C ASN A 46 34.38 -39.33 -2.95
N ASN A 47 33.17 -38.95 -2.56
CA ASN A 47 32.94 -38.12 -1.37
C ASN A 47 33.66 -38.82 -0.21
N LEU A 48 34.96 -38.61 -0.11
CA LEU A 48 35.62 -38.62 1.16
C LEU A 48 35.24 -37.26 1.78
N PRO A 49 34.77 -37.20 3.04
CA PRO A 49 34.78 -35.94 3.74
C PRO A 49 36.24 -35.46 3.71
N ILE A 50 36.48 -34.36 3.01
CA ILE A 50 37.78 -33.69 3.08
C ILE A 50 37.76 -33.07 4.48
N VAL A 51 38.46 -33.72 5.40
CA VAL A 51 38.62 -33.24 6.77
C VAL A 51 39.29 -31.88 6.67
N ALA A 52 38.70 -30.84 7.28
CA ALA A 52 39.33 -29.53 7.50
C ALA A 52 40.81 -29.77 7.85
N THR A 53 41.73 -29.26 7.04
CA THR A 53 43.16 -29.56 7.23
C THR A 53 43.76 -28.83 8.43
N GLY A 54 42.94 -28.04 9.14
CA GLY A 54 43.27 -27.29 10.34
C GLY A 54 44.16 -26.12 9.97
N PHE A 55 43.59 -24.92 9.89
CA PHE A 55 44.38 -23.70 9.81
C PHE A 55 44.69 -23.25 11.24
N THR A 56 45.97 -23.26 11.61
CA THR A 56 46.40 -22.69 12.90
C THR A 56 47.23 -21.45 12.62
N THR A 57 46.80 -20.33 13.18
CA THR A 57 47.48 -19.04 13.04
C THR A 57 48.85 -19.11 13.74
N PRO A 58 49.80 -18.23 13.40
CA PRO A 58 51.10 -18.17 14.09
C PRO A 58 50.98 -17.96 15.61
N ASN A 59 49.89 -17.34 16.06
CA ASN A 59 49.59 -17.07 17.47
C ASN A 59 48.97 -18.30 18.20
N GLY A 60 48.64 -19.36 17.48
CA GLY A 60 48.15 -20.62 18.03
C GLY A 60 46.64 -20.78 18.04
N THR A 61 45.88 -19.84 17.47
CA THR A 61 44.43 -19.96 17.25
C THR A 61 44.18 -21.02 16.18
N GLU A 62 43.37 -22.03 16.49
CA GLU A 62 42.87 -22.98 15.49
C GLU A 62 41.57 -22.42 14.92
N LEU A 63 41.66 -21.74 13.78
CA LEU A 63 40.52 -21.10 13.13
C LEU A 63 39.66 -22.15 12.43
N ARG A 64 38.37 -22.17 12.72
CA ARG A 64 37.42 -23.16 12.21
C ARG A 64 36.00 -22.63 12.13
N PHE A 65 35.36 -22.88 11.00
CA PHE A 65 33.94 -22.64 10.76
C PHE A 65 33.19 -23.96 10.58
N ASN A 66 32.02 -24.06 11.17
CA ASN A 66 31.11 -25.18 11.00
C ASN A 66 29.82 -24.69 10.32
N ARG A 67 29.45 -25.31 9.20
CA ARG A 67 28.11 -25.13 8.65
C ARG A 67 27.09 -25.73 9.62
N VAL A 68 26.15 -24.93 10.12
CA VAL A 68 25.14 -25.36 11.09
C VAL A 68 23.78 -25.55 10.41
N SER A 69 23.01 -26.51 10.91
CA SER A 69 21.65 -26.82 10.44
C SER A 69 20.69 -26.89 11.62
N GLY A 70 19.39 -26.68 11.39
CA GLY A 70 18.39 -26.71 12.46
C GLY A 70 18.39 -25.45 13.32
N THR A 71 18.85 -24.33 12.77
CA THR A 71 18.89 -23.02 13.42
C THR A 71 17.58 -22.24 13.30
N GLY A 72 16.57 -22.76 12.61
CA GLY A 72 15.33 -22.02 12.33
C GLY A 72 15.37 -21.16 11.06
N LEU A 73 16.56 -20.92 10.50
CA LEU A 73 16.78 -20.34 9.16
C LEU A 73 16.40 -21.33 8.04
N VAL A 74 15.12 -21.70 7.97
CA VAL A 74 14.60 -22.67 7.00
C VAL A 74 13.72 -21.93 6.00
N ARG A 75 14.24 -21.76 4.79
CA ARG A 75 13.49 -21.19 3.66
C ARG A 75 13.76 -21.99 2.41
N THR A 76 12.71 -22.26 1.65
CA THR A 76 12.83 -22.87 0.32
C THR A 76 12.82 -21.74 -0.70
N PHE A 77 13.93 -21.53 -1.39
CA PHE A 77 14.04 -20.55 -2.46
C PHE A 77 13.95 -21.32 -3.77
N PRO A 78 12.80 -21.29 -4.47
CA PRO A 78 12.65 -22.05 -5.69
C PRO A 78 13.80 -21.71 -6.64
N HIS A 79 14.40 -22.73 -7.25
CA HIS A 79 15.50 -22.53 -8.18
C HIS A 79 15.04 -21.52 -9.24
N LEU A 80 15.67 -20.34 -9.23
CA LEU A 80 15.41 -19.30 -10.21
C LEU A 80 15.59 -19.93 -11.60
N PRO A 81 14.60 -19.83 -12.51
CA PRO A 81 14.70 -20.33 -13.87
C PRO A 81 16.00 -19.85 -14.55
N GLU A 82 16.64 -20.68 -15.38
CA GLU A 82 17.90 -20.30 -16.06
C GLU A 82 17.74 -19.12 -17.04
N ASP A 83 16.49 -18.75 -17.36
CA ASP A 83 16.08 -17.70 -18.30
C ASP A 83 15.60 -16.38 -17.64
N LEU A 84 15.83 -16.20 -16.34
CA LEU A 84 15.54 -14.91 -15.68
C LEU A 84 16.41 -13.77 -16.21
N ASP A 85 15.85 -12.56 -16.11
CA ASP A 85 16.60 -11.31 -16.31
C ASP A 85 17.74 -11.20 -15.28
N ASP A 86 18.86 -10.61 -15.69
CA ASP A 86 20.10 -10.58 -14.90
C ASP A 86 19.89 -9.90 -13.54
N LYS A 87 19.03 -8.88 -13.50
CA LYS A 87 18.68 -8.11 -12.29
C LYS A 87 17.98 -8.97 -11.24
N GLN A 88 17.21 -9.96 -11.67
CA GLN A 88 16.46 -10.86 -10.79
C GLN A 88 17.40 -11.89 -10.15
N PHE A 89 18.46 -12.26 -10.87
CA PHE A 89 19.50 -13.16 -10.39
C PHE A 89 20.47 -12.51 -9.39
N TYR A 90 20.37 -11.19 -9.21
CA TYR A 90 21.03 -10.49 -8.11
C TYR A 90 20.25 -10.67 -6.77
N GLY A 91 19.00 -11.13 -6.82
CA GLY A 91 18.12 -11.32 -5.66
C GLY A 91 18.55 -12.48 -4.75
N ALA A 92 19.17 -12.14 -3.63
CA ALA A 92 19.32 -12.96 -2.42
C ALA A 92 19.92 -12.08 -1.32
N ALA A 93 19.08 -11.19 -0.80
CA ALA A 93 19.50 -10.07 0.01
C ALA A 93 19.24 -10.28 1.49
N VAL A 94 20.06 -9.66 2.33
CA VAL A 94 19.97 -9.79 3.79
C VAL A 94 20.42 -8.53 4.50
N ALA A 95 19.63 -8.06 5.45
CA ALA A 95 19.98 -7.01 6.40
C ALA A 95 19.98 -7.57 7.82
N SER A 96 20.72 -6.92 8.71
CA SER A 96 20.77 -7.29 10.12
C SER A 96 20.74 -6.07 11.03
N GLY A 97 20.06 -6.20 12.16
CA GLY A 97 19.87 -5.18 13.19
C GLY A 97 19.37 -5.82 14.48
N ASP A 98 19.43 -5.11 15.59
CA ASP A 98 18.86 -5.51 16.88
C ASP A 98 17.48 -4.87 16.94
N ILE A 99 16.46 -5.57 16.41
CA ILE A 99 15.17 -4.97 16.02
C ILE A 99 14.25 -4.83 17.23
N ASP A 100 14.36 -5.72 18.21
CA ASP A 100 13.59 -5.71 19.45
C ASP A 100 14.38 -5.18 20.68
N ASP A 101 15.56 -4.61 20.46
CA ASP A 101 16.51 -4.09 21.47
C ASP A 101 16.80 -5.11 22.60
N ASP A 102 16.71 -6.41 22.31
CA ASP A 102 17.00 -7.48 23.28
C ASP A 102 18.52 -7.71 23.46
N GLY A 103 19.31 -7.12 22.56
CA GLY A 103 20.75 -7.14 22.58
C GLY A 103 21.35 -8.15 21.59
N ASP A 104 20.57 -9.00 20.94
CA ASP A 104 20.99 -9.94 19.92
C ASP A 104 20.82 -9.35 18.50
N VAL A 105 21.40 -9.99 17.48
CA VAL A 105 21.31 -9.50 16.10
C VAL A 105 20.31 -10.36 15.33
N ASP A 106 19.27 -9.70 14.81
CA ASP A 106 18.21 -10.24 13.97
C ASP A 106 18.52 -10.09 12.49
N LEU A 107 17.69 -10.72 11.64
CA LEU A 107 17.93 -10.78 10.20
C LEU A 107 16.65 -10.53 9.41
N TYR A 108 16.71 -9.64 8.43
CA TYR A 108 15.69 -9.49 7.39
C TYR A 108 16.20 -10.05 6.07
N VAL A 109 15.43 -10.94 5.44
CA VAL A 109 15.83 -11.66 4.23
C VAL A 109 14.80 -11.47 3.13
N VAL A 110 15.25 -10.98 1.98
CA VAL A 110 14.38 -10.69 0.84
C VAL A 110 14.20 -11.94 -0.03
N GLY A 111 12.97 -12.19 -0.50
CA GLY A 111 12.62 -13.33 -1.34
C GLY A 111 12.45 -13.06 -2.82
N GLY A 112 12.55 -11.80 -3.22
CA GLY A 112 12.11 -11.36 -4.52
C GLY A 112 10.64 -11.71 -4.76
N ASN A 113 10.23 -11.75 -6.02
CA ASN A 113 8.84 -12.01 -6.40
C ASN A 113 8.45 -13.50 -6.36
N THR A 114 9.28 -14.34 -5.70
CA THR A 114 9.12 -15.81 -5.74
C THR A 114 8.69 -16.41 -4.40
N VAL A 115 9.12 -15.81 -3.30
CA VAL A 115 8.75 -16.22 -1.93
C VAL A 115 8.59 -14.97 -1.04
N PRO A 116 7.60 -14.94 -0.12
CA PRO A 116 7.43 -13.83 0.83
C PRO A 116 8.71 -13.56 1.62
N ASN A 117 9.08 -12.28 1.81
CA ASN A 117 10.21 -11.85 2.64
C ASN A 117 10.11 -12.44 4.07
N ALA A 118 11.25 -12.58 4.75
CA ALA A 118 11.33 -13.17 6.09
C ALA A 118 12.03 -12.23 7.07
N LEU A 119 11.58 -12.23 8.33
CA LEU A 119 12.14 -11.47 9.43
C LEU A 119 12.42 -12.45 10.56
N TYR A 120 13.69 -12.65 10.88
CA TYR A 120 14.16 -13.66 11.81
C TYR A 120 14.66 -13.02 13.10
N LEU A 121 13.92 -13.20 14.20
CA LEU A 121 14.40 -12.82 15.53
C LEU A 121 15.37 -13.87 16.08
N ASN A 122 16.49 -13.42 16.64
CA ASN A 122 17.51 -14.28 17.23
C ASN A 122 17.16 -14.62 18.69
N ASN A 123 17.35 -15.88 19.08
CA ASN A 123 17.05 -16.36 20.43
C ASN A 123 18.28 -16.33 21.37
N GLY A 124 19.33 -15.56 21.01
CA GLY A 124 20.58 -15.43 21.78
C GLY A 124 21.45 -16.68 21.87
N ASN A 125 21.25 -17.65 20.98
CA ASN A 125 22.02 -18.91 20.96
C ASN A 125 22.34 -19.41 19.53
N GLY A 126 22.24 -18.49 18.57
CA GLY A 126 22.39 -18.75 17.14
C GLY A 126 21.24 -19.59 16.55
N THR A 127 20.05 -19.50 17.14
CA THR A 127 18.79 -19.99 16.54
C THR A 127 17.79 -18.86 16.37
N PHE A 128 16.91 -18.98 15.38
CA PHE A 128 16.10 -17.91 14.84
C PHE A 128 14.64 -18.35 14.68
N VAL A 129 13.71 -17.40 14.75
CA VAL A 129 12.28 -17.60 14.49
C VAL A 129 11.78 -16.58 13.46
N ASP A 130 11.04 -17.05 12.44
CA ASP A 130 10.46 -16.18 11.43
C ASP A 130 9.15 -15.56 11.94
N VAL A 131 9.08 -14.23 11.91
CA VAL A 131 7.96 -13.40 12.42
C VAL A 131 7.45 -12.40 11.37
N ALA A 132 7.83 -12.54 10.10
CA ALA A 132 7.53 -11.54 9.07
C ALA A 132 6.03 -11.22 8.91
N GLU A 133 5.17 -12.24 8.92
CA GLU A 133 3.71 -12.07 8.81
C GLU A 133 3.14 -11.32 10.02
N GLU A 134 3.65 -11.63 11.23
CA GLU A 134 3.22 -11.02 12.48
C GLU A 134 3.61 -9.53 12.54
N TYR A 135 4.79 -9.20 12.00
CA TYR A 135 5.34 -7.85 11.94
C TYR A 135 4.92 -7.06 10.67
N GLY A 136 4.19 -7.67 9.74
CA GLY A 136 3.66 -7.01 8.54
C GLY A 136 4.66 -6.79 7.39
N VAL A 137 5.73 -7.56 7.32
CA VAL A 137 6.84 -7.38 6.34
C VAL A 137 7.08 -8.58 5.43
N ASP A 138 6.12 -9.51 5.31
CA ASP A 138 6.16 -10.71 4.47
C ASP A 138 5.85 -10.42 2.99
N LEU A 139 6.47 -9.39 2.43
CA LEU A 139 6.19 -8.94 1.07
C LEU A 139 6.59 -9.97 0.00
N LEU A 140 5.75 -10.13 -1.02
CA LEU A 140 6.07 -10.84 -2.25
C LEU A 140 6.22 -9.83 -3.41
N HIS A 141 7.44 -9.34 -3.61
CA HIS A 141 7.74 -8.25 -4.54
C HIS A 141 9.19 -8.34 -5.04
N TRP A 142 9.56 -7.59 -6.08
CA TRP A 142 10.92 -7.58 -6.66
C TRP A 142 11.94 -6.78 -5.83
N GLY A 143 11.89 -6.92 -4.50
CA GLY A 143 12.86 -6.34 -3.57
C GLY A 143 14.24 -6.96 -3.71
N ILE A 144 15.29 -6.21 -3.36
CA ILE A 144 16.68 -6.68 -3.45
C ILE A 144 17.68 -6.03 -2.49
N GLY A 145 17.47 -4.83 -1.95
CA GLY A 145 18.49 -4.15 -1.14
C GLY A 145 17.92 -3.65 0.18
N PRO A 146 17.80 -4.52 1.20
CA PRO A 146 17.29 -4.13 2.50
C PRO A 146 18.36 -3.37 3.31
N ALA A 147 17.94 -2.37 4.09
CA ALA A 147 18.79 -1.61 5.01
C ALA A 147 18.01 -1.21 6.27
N PHE A 148 18.67 -1.27 7.43
CA PHE A 148 18.11 -0.83 8.71
C PHE A 148 18.72 0.50 9.16
N GLY A 149 17.90 1.39 9.68
CA GLY A 149 18.33 2.64 10.30
C GLY A 149 17.17 3.33 11.00
N ASP A 150 17.46 4.08 12.06
CA ASP A 150 16.48 4.91 12.77
C ASP A 150 16.27 6.20 11.95
N ILE A 151 15.22 6.24 11.13
CA ILE A 151 14.97 7.34 10.18
C ILE A 151 14.12 8.45 10.79
N ASP A 152 13.38 8.18 11.86
CA ASP A 152 12.52 9.15 12.54
C ASP A 152 13.10 9.63 13.90
N GLY A 153 14.25 9.07 14.31
CA GLY A 153 15.02 9.47 15.48
C GLY A 153 14.43 8.99 16.81
N ASP A 154 13.51 8.04 16.77
CA ASP A 154 12.73 7.61 17.91
C ASP A 154 13.42 6.53 18.77
N GLY A 155 14.46 5.90 18.23
CA GLY A 155 15.29 4.89 18.88
C GLY A 155 15.10 3.46 18.35
N ASP A 156 14.09 3.20 17.53
CA ASP A 156 13.85 1.91 16.90
C ASP A 156 14.53 1.83 15.52
N LEU A 157 14.74 0.61 15.00
CA LEU A 157 15.31 0.43 13.66
C LEU A 157 14.20 0.28 12.62
N ASP A 158 14.13 1.24 11.70
CA ASP A 158 13.25 1.22 10.54
C ASP A 158 13.87 0.48 9.36
N LEU A 159 13.03 0.08 8.40
CA LEU A 159 13.43 -0.78 7.29
C LEU A 159 13.19 -0.11 5.93
N PHE A 160 14.26 0.04 5.15
CA PHE A 160 14.19 0.37 3.73
C PHE A 160 14.42 -0.88 2.88
N ILE A 161 13.68 -1.03 1.77
CA ILE A 161 13.86 -2.13 0.81
C ILE A 161 13.91 -1.55 -0.61
N SER A 162 15.07 -1.66 -1.27
CA SER A 162 15.20 -1.32 -2.69
C SER A 162 14.54 -2.38 -3.59
N ALA A 163 14.22 -2.03 -4.84
CA ALA A 163 13.53 -2.91 -5.77
C ALA A 163 13.99 -2.76 -7.23
N VAL A 164 13.68 -3.76 -8.06
CA VAL A 164 14.05 -3.82 -9.49
C VAL A 164 12.85 -3.99 -10.41
N ASN A 165 13.04 -3.83 -11.72
CA ASN A 165 12.02 -3.99 -12.76
C ASN A 165 10.79 -3.08 -12.61
N PHE A 166 11.00 -1.81 -12.25
CA PHE A 166 9.95 -0.82 -11.94
C PHE A 166 9.06 -1.17 -10.76
N ASP A 167 9.39 -2.21 -10.01
CA ASP A 167 8.71 -2.49 -8.76
C ASP A 167 9.06 -1.40 -7.73
N PRO A 168 8.09 -0.86 -6.98
CA PRO A 168 8.34 0.24 -6.08
C PRO A 168 9.24 -0.18 -4.91
N VAL A 169 10.11 0.74 -4.46
CA VAL A 169 10.83 0.60 -3.19
C VAL A 169 9.87 0.65 -2.01
N ARG A 170 10.34 0.28 -0.83
CA ARG A 170 9.54 0.31 0.40
C ARG A 170 10.29 0.98 1.54
N VAL A 171 9.57 1.78 2.33
CA VAL A 171 10.02 2.34 3.60
C VAL A 171 9.04 1.88 4.66
N PHE A 172 9.55 1.35 5.76
CA PHE A 172 8.77 0.87 6.88
C PHE A 172 9.25 1.51 8.17
N GLU A 173 8.35 2.19 8.87
CA GLU A 173 8.54 2.68 10.24
C GLU A 173 8.28 1.54 11.23
N HIS A 174 9.15 1.35 12.23
CA HIS A 174 8.98 0.31 13.25
C HIS A 174 8.23 0.84 14.48
N ASP A 175 6.99 0.39 14.67
CA ASP A 175 6.28 0.63 15.92
C ASP A 175 6.58 -0.50 16.92
N SER A 176 7.66 -0.34 17.70
CA SER A 176 8.08 -1.33 18.70
C SER A 176 7.04 -1.60 19.79
N ASP A 177 6.18 -0.62 20.13
CA ASP A 177 5.09 -0.81 21.11
C ASP A 177 4.02 -1.76 20.56
N ALA A 178 3.74 -1.69 19.26
CA ALA A 178 2.80 -2.57 18.57
C ALA A 178 3.44 -3.86 18.05
N GLY A 179 4.77 -3.93 17.97
CA GLY A 179 5.52 -5.05 17.41
C GLY A 179 5.29 -5.24 15.92
N VAL A 180 5.13 -4.14 15.17
CA VAL A 180 4.85 -4.17 13.72
C VAL A 180 5.63 -3.09 12.98
N PHE A 181 5.92 -3.36 11.72
CA PHE A 181 6.39 -2.36 10.78
C PHE A 181 5.22 -1.80 9.98
N VAL A 182 5.21 -0.49 9.76
CA VAL A 182 4.18 0.23 9.01
C VAL A 182 4.81 0.77 7.73
N GLU A 183 4.26 0.39 6.57
CA GLU A 183 4.73 0.97 5.31
C GLU A 183 4.37 2.46 5.25
N ILE A 184 5.38 3.31 5.08
CA ILE A 184 5.24 4.78 5.01
C ILE A 184 5.87 5.35 3.73
N THR A 185 5.99 4.56 2.66
CA THR A 185 6.74 4.95 1.45
C THR A 185 6.26 6.27 0.85
N GLU A 186 4.94 6.47 0.77
CA GLU A 186 4.34 7.68 0.21
C GLU A 186 4.46 8.87 1.18
N GLU A 187 4.18 8.64 2.46
CA GLU A 187 4.27 9.62 3.55
C GLU A 187 5.71 10.12 3.75
N ALA A 188 6.68 9.23 3.59
CA ALA A 188 8.11 9.52 3.60
C ALA A 188 8.56 10.33 2.38
N GLY A 189 7.69 10.57 1.38
CA GLY A 189 7.99 11.38 0.21
C GLY A 189 8.97 10.73 -0.77
N ILE A 190 9.20 9.42 -0.68
CA ILE A 190 10.13 8.70 -1.58
C ILE A 190 9.39 8.29 -2.85
N THR A 191 9.71 8.96 -3.96
CA THR A 191 9.22 8.63 -5.31
C THR A 191 10.38 8.39 -6.26
N ILE A 192 10.61 7.13 -6.64
CA ILE A 192 11.73 6.74 -7.52
C ILE A 192 11.20 6.44 -8.91
N THR A 193 11.79 7.08 -9.93
CA THR A 193 11.45 6.84 -11.34
C THR A 193 12.43 5.89 -12.03
N SER A 194 13.56 5.58 -11.38
CA SER A 194 14.56 4.64 -11.88
C SER A 194 14.00 3.22 -11.97
N GLU A 195 14.36 2.50 -13.03
CA GLU A 195 13.87 1.14 -13.27
C GLU A 195 14.34 0.15 -12.20
N SER A 196 15.53 0.37 -11.66
CA SER A 196 16.17 -0.60 -10.76
C SER A 196 17.08 0.08 -9.76
N THR A 197 16.82 -0.20 -8.48
CA THR A 197 17.63 0.21 -7.34
C THR A 197 18.16 -1.04 -6.64
N ILE A 198 19.48 -1.20 -6.62
CA ILE A 198 20.15 -2.45 -6.25
C ILE A 198 20.49 -2.52 -4.76
N SER A 199 21.00 -1.42 -4.20
CA SER A 199 21.47 -1.35 -2.82
C SER A 199 21.10 -0.01 -2.19
N ALA A 200 21.11 0.02 -0.86
CA ALA A 200 20.86 1.20 -0.06
C ALA A 200 21.94 1.32 1.03
N THR A 201 22.37 2.54 1.35
CA THR A 201 23.28 2.87 2.46
C THR A 201 22.75 4.03 3.27
N MET A 202 22.76 3.89 4.59
CA MET A 202 22.22 4.87 5.52
C MET A 202 23.33 5.55 6.31
N VAL A 203 23.38 6.88 6.23
CA VAL A 203 24.28 7.74 7.02
C VAL A 203 23.78 9.18 6.95
N ASP A 204 23.87 9.92 8.04
CA ASP A 204 23.75 11.38 8.04
C ASP A 204 24.95 11.95 7.25
N TYR A 205 24.78 12.43 6.01
CA TYR A 205 25.92 12.92 5.21
C TYR A 205 26.14 14.43 5.34
N ASP A 206 25.13 15.17 5.80
CA ASP A 206 25.15 16.63 5.94
C ASP A 206 25.28 17.13 7.39
N GLN A 207 25.41 16.21 8.34
CA GLN A 207 25.53 16.44 9.78
C GLN A 207 24.35 17.21 10.35
N ASP A 208 23.14 17.06 9.80
CA ASP A 208 21.95 17.71 10.34
C ASP A 208 21.31 16.93 11.49
N GLY A 209 21.77 15.70 11.73
CA GLY A 209 21.33 14.81 12.79
C GLY A 209 20.39 13.71 12.31
N TRP A 210 19.89 13.77 11.07
CA TRP A 210 18.97 12.79 10.52
C TRP A 210 19.68 11.79 9.60
N ILE A 211 19.24 10.53 9.61
CA ILE A 211 19.82 9.50 8.76
C ILE A 211 19.33 9.66 7.32
N ASP A 212 20.26 9.85 6.38
CA ASP A 212 19.98 9.94 4.94
C ASP A 212 20.17 8.60 4.23
N ILE A 213 19.61 8.48 3.01
CA ILE A 213 19.67 7.26 2.21
C ILE A 213 20.44 7.48 0.91
N PHE A 214 21.40 6.60 0.64
CA PHE A 214 22.17 6.51 -0.60
C PHE A 214 21.78 5.25 -1.37
N LEU A 215 21.33 5.43 -2.62
CA LEU A 215 20.81 4.38 -3.48
C LEU A 215 21.70 4.13 -4.70
N THR A 216 21.77 2.90 -5.16
CA THR A 216 22.55 2.53 -6.37
C THR A 216 21.67 1.97 -7.47
N HIS A 217 21.97 2.28 -8.73
CA HIS A 217 21.20 1.84 -9.89
C HIS A 217 22.04 1.08 -10.92
N TRP A 218 21.43 0.10 -11.60
CA TRP A 218 22.12 -0.67 -12.65
C TRP A 218 21.30 -0.76 -13.95
N GLY A 219 21.94 -0.37 -15.06
CA GLY A 219 21.37 -0.37 -16.40
C GLY A 219 20.52 0.86 -16.74
N GLU A 220 20.51 1.88 -15.88
CA GLU A 220 19.60 3.03 -16.00
C GLU A 220 20.08 4.04 -17.05
N ASN A 221 19.24 4.36 -18.04
CA ASN A 221 19.58 5.25 -19.15
C ASN A 221 19.19 6.70 -18.83
N ARG A 222 20.21 7.52 -18.57
CA ARG A 222 20.09 8.92 -18.17
C ARG A 222 20.19 9.91 -19.35
N GLN A 223 19.98 9.49 -20.61
CA GLN A 223 20.04 10.42 -21.77
C GLN A 223 19.03 11.58 -21.69
N HIS A 224 17.90 11.39 -20.99
CA HIS A 224 16.82 12.36 -20.87
C HIS A 224 16.52 12.77 -19.41
N ARG A 225 17.23 12.21 -18.44
CA ARG A 225 17.09 12.50 -17.00
C ARG A 225 18.41 13.04 -16.48
N THR A 226 18.37 14.15 -15.75
CA THR A 226 19.59 14.76 -15.17
C THR A 226 19.87 14.31 -13.75
N ASP A 227 18.84 13.83 -13.04
CA ASP A 227 18.92 13.40 -11.65
C ASP A 227 19.16 11.88 -11.57
N THR A 228 20.07 11.46 -10.70
CA THR A 228 20.38 10.04 -10.49
C THR A 228 19.53 9.36 -9.42
N GLU A 229 18.76 10.10 -8.61
CA GLU A 229 17.97 9.54 -7.49
C GLU A 229 18.82 8.73 -6.49
N THR A 230 20.12 9.05 -6.42
CA THR A 230 21.14 8.40 -5.59
C THR A 230 21.12 8.89 -4.14
N VAL A 231 20.75 10.15 -3.88
CA VAL A 231 20.82 10.75 -2.53
C VAL A 231 19.46 11.27 -2.12
N TRP A 232 18.94 10.70 -1.03
CA TRP A 232 17.68 11.08 -0.40
C TRP A 232 17.99 11.63 0.97
N ARG A 233 17.88 12.94 1.11
CA ARG A 233 18.11 13.63 2.38
C ARG A 233 16.85 13.56 3.23
N ASN A 234 17.01 13.19 4.49
CA ASN A 234 15.96 13.25 5.48
C ASN A 234 15.80 14.70 5.98
N GLU A 235 14.60 15.26 5.85
CA GLU A 235 14.30 16.62 6.32
C GLU A 235 13.76 16.63 7.77
N GLY A 236 13.68 15.44 8.39
CA GLY A 236 13.24 15.19 9.77
C GLY A 236 12.00 14.29 9.85
N GLY A 237 11.93 13.47 10.90
CA GLY A 237 10.78 12.60 11.20
C GLY A 237 10.44 11.60 10.09
N GLY A 238 11.46 11.04 9.42
CA GLY A 238 11.29 10.05 8.36
C GLY A 238 10.85 10.61 6.99
N VAL A 239 10.82 11.94 6.80
CA VAL A 239 10.43 12.56 5.52
C VAL A 239 11.64 12.86 4.66
N PHE A 240 11.68 12.31 3.44
CA PHE A 240 12.82 12.40 2.54
C PHE A 240 12.60 13.30 1.33
N ARG A 241 13.70 13.82 0.82
CA ARG A 241 13.78 14.58 -0.42
C ARG A 241 14.95 14.10 -1.27
N ASN A 242 14.72 13.85 -2.55
CA ASN A 242 15.82 13.65 -3.49
C ASN A 242 16.65 14.94 -3.64
N VAL A 243 17.94 14.83 -3.36
CA VAL A 243 18.92 15.92 -3.42
C VAL A 243 20.14 15.58 -4.28
N SER A 244 20.09 14.53 -5.11
CA SER A 244 21.25 14.07 -5.90
C SER A 244 21.88 15.18 -6.74
N ASP A 245 21.05 16.05 -7.34
CA ASP A 245 21.51 17.23 -8.09
C ASP A 245 22.12 18.32 -7.19
N LEU A 246 21.50 18.57 -6.03
CA LEU A 246 21.91 19.59 -5.04
C LEU A 246 23.22 19.20 -4.34
N ALA A 247 23.34 17.93 -3.96
CA ALA A 247 24.52 17.27 -3.43
C ALA A 247 25.59 17.06 -4.51
N ARG A 248 25.28 17.34 -5.78
CA ARG A 248 26.16 17.20 -6.95
C ARG A 248 26.61 15.77 -7.23
N VAL A 249 25.89 14.77 -6.74
CA VAL A 249 26.19 13.37 -7.07
C VAL A 249 25.86 13.09 -8.53
N SER A 250 24.69 13.53 -9.03
CA SER A 250 24.25 13.22 -10.41
C SER A 250 25.26 13.67 -11.49
N GLN A 251 25.85 14.86 -11.29
CA GLN A 251 26.79 15.48 -12.23
C GLN A 251 28.21 14.89 -12.15
N ASN A 252 28.57 14.26 -11.04
CA ASN A 252 29.92 13.73 -10.82
C ASN A 252 30.00 12.21 -11.06
N LEU A 253 28.91 11.50 -10.75
CA LEU A 253 28.84 10.04 -10.81
C LEU A 253 28.76 9.51 -12.25
N LEU A 254 28.01 10.17 -13.13
CA LEU A 254 27.82 9.72 -14.50
C LEU A 254 29.01 10.07 -15.41
N GLU A 255 29.80 9.06 -15.80
CA GLU A 255 30.82 9.19 -16.86
C GLU A 255 30.30 8.82 -18.26
N THR A 256 29.19 8.08 -18.32
CA THR A 256 28.47 7.74 -19.55
C THR A 256 27.00 8.09 -19.40
N TYR A 257 26.20 7.86 -20.44
CA TYR A 257 24.75 8.06 -20.37
C TYR A 257 24.02 6.95 -19.59
N THR A 258 24.70 5.90 -19.15
CA THR A 258 24.08 4.78 -18.43
C THR A 258 24.77 4.56 -17.09
N GLU A 259 23.96 4.34 -16.05
CA GLU A 259 24.39 4.13 -14.68
C GLU A 259 24.52 2.64 -14.37
N TYR A 260 25.61 2.25 -13.70
CA TYR A 260 25.98 0.85 -13.40
C TYR A 260 26.58 0.71 -12.00
N THR A 261 26.01 1.43 -11.04
CA THR A 261 26.45 1.44 -9.64
C THR A 261 25.84 0.29 -8.85
N PHE A 262 26.58 -0.25 -7.90
CA PHE A 262 26.15 -1.41 -7.12
C PHE A 262 26.30 -1.29 -5.61
N THR A 263 27.36 -0.63 -5.14
CA THR A 263 27.59 -0.50 -3.69
C THR A 263 28.06 0.92 -3.38
N ALA A 264 27.38 1.59 -2.45
CA ALA A 264 27.82 2.86 -1.89
C ALA A 264 28.43 2.63 -0.50
N ASN A 265 29.59 3.21 -0.23
CA ASN A 265 30.17 3.25 1.11
C ASN A 265 30.54 4.70 1.46
N LEU A 266 30.18 5.12 2.67
CA LEU A 266 30.35 6.49 3.15
C LEU A 266 31.31 6.49 4.34
N PHE A 267 32.54 6.96 4.11
CA PHE A 267 33.63 6.92 5.09
C PHE A 267 34.45 8.22 5.04
N ASP A 268 34.97 8.64 6.18
CA ASP A 268 35.94 9.75 6.25
C ASP A 268 37.31 9.25 5.79
N ILE A 269 37.63 9.42 4.49
CA ILE A 269 38.89 8.89 3.92
C ILE A 269 40.02 9.92 3.97
N ASP A 270 39.72 11.20 4.21
CA ASP A 270 40.74 12.26 4.22
C ASP A 270 40.96 12.96 5.57
N GLY A 271 40.24 12.52 6.60
CA GLY A 271 40.41 12.94 7.99
C GLY A 271 39.81 14.31 8.27
N ASP A 272 38.84 14.75 7.46
CA ASP A 272 38.15 16.03 7.63
C ASP A 272 36.79 15.93 8.35
N VAL A 273 36.45 14.72 8.80
CA VAL A 273 35.21 14.30 9.49
C VAL A 273 34.05 14.02 8.54
N ASP A 274 33.95 14.71 7.39
CA ASP A 274 32.84 14.53 6.45
C ASP A 274 32.89 13.12 5.83
N LYS A 275 31.73 12.51 5.58
CA LYS A 275 31.67 11.19 4.94
C LYS A 275 31.80 11.32 3.43
N ASP A 276 32.85 10.73 2.89
CA ASP A 276 33.15 10.65 1.47
C ASP A 276 32.54 9.40 0.85
N LEU A 277 32.12 9.52 -0.41
CA LEU A 277 31.44 8.46 -1.14
C LEU A 277 32.43 7.63 -1.96
N LEU A 278 32.58 6.37 -1.56
CA LEU A 278 33.22 5.29 -2.31
C LEU A 278 32.13 4.48 -3.02
N MET A 279 31.96 4.71 -4.32
CA MET A 279 30.92 4.09 -5.14
C MET A 279 31.51 3.00 -6.03
N VAL A 280 31.11 1.74 -5.80
CA VAL A 280 31.46 0.59 -6.65
C VAL A 280 30.53 0.51 -7.86
N ALA A 281 31.09 0.15 -9.01
CA ALA A 281 30.33 -0.03 -10.24
C ALA A 281 30.88 -1.16 -11.14
N ASP A 282 30.00 -1.70 -11.97
CA ASP A 282 30.25 -2.90 -12.82
C ASP A 282 31.19 -2.66 -14.01
N PHE A 283 31.40 -1.42 -14.44
CA PHE A 283 32.38 -1.14 -15.51
C PHE A 283 33.58 -0.41 -14.92
N LEU A 284 34.38 0.26 -15.75
CA LEU A 284 35.46 1.17 -15.31
C LEU A 284 34.94 2.38 -14.51
N THR A 285 33.76 2.29 -13.90
CA THR A 285 32.97 3.41 -13.41
C THR A 285 33.15 3.63 -11.92
N SER A 286 33.74 2.73 -11.11
CA SER A 286 33.87 2.92 -9.65
C SER A 286 34.55 4.25 -9.30
N GLN A 287 34.07 4.97 -8.28
CA GLN A 287 34.45 6.36 -8.03
C GLN A 287 34.65 6.67 -6.55
N VAL A 288 35.59 7.58 -6.33
CA VAL A 288 35.76 8.31 -5.08
C VAL A 288 35.24 9.73 -5.29
N LEU A 289 34.27 10.15 -4.47
CA LEU A 289 33.76 11.51 -4.42
C LEU A 289 33.92 12.05 -2.99
N LYS A 290 34.63 13.17 -2.86
CA LYS A 290 34.82 13.83 -1.58
C LYS A 290 33.65 14.73 -1.23
N ASN A 291 33.14 14.60 -0.02
CA ASN A 291 32.14 15.51 0.51
C ASN A 291 32.82 16.81 0.94
N PHE A 292 32.10 17.91 0.93
CA PHE A 292 32.64 19.21 1.33
C PHE A 292 31.61 19.94 2.18
N ARG A 293 31.93 20.05 3.48
CA ARG A 293 31.12 20.69 4.52
C ARG A 293 29.74 20.04 4.67
N GLY A 294 29.68 18.72 4.55
CA GLY A 294 28.44 17.96 4.61
C GLY A 294 27.35 18.54 3.70
N ALA A 295 27.61 18.69 2.39
CA ALA A 295 26.61 19.33 1.53
C ALA A 295 26.76 19.00 0.05
N GLN A 296 27.99 18.87 -0.44
CA GLN A 296 28.25 18.68 -1.87
C GLN A 296 29.43 17.74 -2.10
N PHE A 297 29.21 16.77 -2.96
CA PHE A 297 30.21 15.83 -3.41
C PHE A 297 30.99 16.39 -4.61
N THR A 298 32.30 16.20 -4.60
CA THR A 298 33.20 16.54 -5.71
C THR A 298 33.98 15.30 -6.12
N LYS A 299 34.01 15.01 -7.41
CA LYS A 299 34.77 13.87 -7.94
C LYS A 299 36.28 14.02 -7.67
N ASP A 300 36.86 13.03 -7.00
CA ASP A 300 38.31 12.96 -6.70
C ASP A 300 38.96 11.66 -7.23
N THR A 301 38.25 10.92 -8.09
CA THR A 301 38.70 9.62 -8.59
C THR A 301 39.97 9.74 -9.44
N ASP A 302 41.08 9.12 -9.01
CA ASP A 302 42.28 8.93 -9.84
C ASP A 302 42.14 7.67 -10.69
N ARG A 303 41.88 7.85 -11.99
CA ARG A 303 41.71 6.76 -12.97
C ARG A 303 43.03 6.03 -13.32
N GLU A 304 44.18 6.48 -12.84
CA GLU A 304 45.43 5.71 -12.92
C GLU A 304 45.57 4.71 -11.76
N VAL A 305 44.80 4.88 -10.67
CA VAL A 305 44.82 4.03 -9.48
C VAL A 305 43.54 3.20 -9.36
N ILE A 306 42.38 3.86 -9.37
CA ILE A 306 41.07 3.22 -9.29
C ILE A 306 40.73 2.65 -10.67
N THR A 307 41.13 1.40 -10.87
CA THR A 307 41.17 0.73 -12.18
C THR A 307 40.41 -0.59 -12.24
N ASP A 308 39.61 -0.91 -11.21
CA ASP A 308 38.71 -2.04 -11.23
C ASP A 308 37.73 -1.98 -12.42
N GLN A 309 37.39 -3.17 -12.89
CA GLN A 309 36.33 -3.43 -13.86
C GLN A 309 35.45 -4.52 -13.27
N ALA A 310 34.15 -4.49 -13.55
CA ALA A 310 33.22 -5.46 -13.00
C ALA A 310 33.32 -5.46 -11.48
N GLY A 311 33.21 -4.29 -10.86
CA GLY A 311 33.11 -4.15 -9.41
C GLY A 311 31.67 -4.42 -8.97
N MET A 312 31.47 -5.21 -7.92
CA MET A 312 30.13 -5.53 -7.41
C MET A 312 29.93 -5.05 -5.98
N GLY A 313 30.69 -5.64 -5.07
CA GLY A 313 30.66 -5.36 -3.65
C GLY A 313 31.93 -4.67 -3.15
N ALA A 314 31.89 -4.17 -1.92
CA ALA A 314 33.05 -3.60 -1.26
C ALA A 314 33.06 -3.81 0.25
N ALA A 315 34.26 -3.80 0.83
CA ALA A 315 34.45 -3.75 2.27
C ALA A 315 35.49 -2.67 2.59
N VAL A 316 35.12 -1.74 3.47
CA VAL A 316 35.98 -0.62 3.88
C VAL A 316 36.44 -0.83 5.31
N GLY A 317 37.72 -0.63 5.57
CA GLY A 317 38.32 -0.88 6.89
C GLY A 317 39.78 -0.48 6.94
N ASP A 318 40.29 -0.23 8.14
CA ASP A 318 41.72 -0.03 8.40
C ASP A 318 42.36 -1.42 8.60
N TYR A 319 42.82 -2.05 7.50
CA TYR A 319 43.25 -3.45 7.52
C TYR A 319 44.69 -3.64 8.01
N ASP A 320 45.54 -2.62 7.85
CA ASP A 320 46.94 -2.65 8.32
C ASP A 320 47.16 -1.84 9.61
N ASN A 321 46.09 -1.28 10.18
CA ASN A 321 46.08 -0.51 11.43
C ASN A 321 46.98 0.73 11.35
N ASP A 322 47.03 1.38 10.18
CA ASP A 322 47.83 2.60 9.96
C ASP A 322 47.07 3.90 10.27
N GLY A 323 45.75 3.80 10.49
CA GLY A 323 44.89 4.91 10.89
C GLY A 323 44.15 5.57 9.74
N ASP A 324 44.20 5.01 8.53
CA ASP A 324 43.43 5.43 7.36
C ASP A 324 42.51 4.28 6.89
N PHE A 325 41.30 4.57 6.38
CA PHE A 325 40.39 3.53 5.87
C PHE A 325 40.76 3.11 4.44
N ASP A 326 41.01 1.82 4.23
CA ASP A 326 41.28 1.20 2.93
C ASP A 326 40.00 0.67 2.28
N TRP A 327 40.03 0.52 0.95
CA TRP A 327 38.88 0.10 0.17
C TRP A 327 39.15 -1.19 -0.61
N PHE A 328 38.50 -2.28 -0.19
CA PHE A 328 38.47 -3.54 -0.93
C PHE A 328 37.24 -3.59 -1.85
N VAL A 329 37.43 -3.93 -3.12
CA VAL A 329 36.37 -4.07 -4.13
C VAL A 329 36.40 -5.48 -4.70
N THR A 330 35.28 -6.19 -4.68
CA THR A 330 35.16 -7.49 -5.34
C THR A 330 34.97 -7.33 -6.83
N SER A 331 35.57 -8.24 -7.61
CA SER A 331 35.49 -8.17 -9.07
C SER A 331 35.69 -9.54 -9.74
N ILE A 332 35.37 -9.62 -11.03
CA ILE A 332 35.57 -10.79 -11.89
C ILE A 332 37.05 -11.01 -12.18
N HIS A 333 37.60 -12.16 -11.77
CA HIS A 333 38.95 -12.60 -12.07
C HIS A 333 38.99 -13.43 -13.37
N ASP A 334 39.46 -12.82 -14.46
CA ASP A 334 39.63 -13.48 -15.77
C ASP A 334 41.10 -13.50 -16.23
N LEU A 335 41.70 -14.69 -16.24
CA LEU A 335 43.08 -14.92 -16.69
C LEU A 335 43.21 -15.15 -18.20
N GLU A 336 42.12 -15.43 -18.93
CA GLU A 336 42.15 -15.84 -20.34
C GLU A 336 42.06 -14.65 -21.32
N HIS A 337 41.42 -13.54 -20.95
CA HIS A 337 41.26 -12.36 -21.84
C HIS A 337 42.33 -11.25 -21.65
N GLY A 338 43.34 -11.46 -20.79
CA GLY A 338 44.61 -10.73 -20.82
C GLY A 338 44.62 -9.28 -20.30
N GLY A 339 43.68 -8.87 -19.45
CA GLY A 339 43.68 -7.53 -18.84
C GLY A 339 44.19 -7.53 -17.40
N ALA A 340 45.18 -6.70 -17.06
CA ALA A 340 45.62 -6.44 -15.69
C ALA A 340 44.55 -5.74 -14.80
N TYR A 341 43.33 -5.58 -15.31
CA TYR A 341 42.22 -4.81 -14.73
C TYR A 341 41.07 -5.70 -14.20
N PHE A 342 41.17 -7.03 -14.35
CA PHE A 342 40.20 -8.02 -13.85
C PHE A 342 40.70 -8.69 -12.56
N GLY A 343 39.81 -8.93 -11.60
CA GLY A 343 40.08 -9.46 -10.26
C GLY A 343 39.82 -8.41 -9.17
N ASN A 344 39.61 -8.88 -7.93
CA ASN A 344 39.39 -8.00 -6.77
C ASN A 344 40.47 -6.91 -6.67
N ARG A 345 40.13 -5.78 -6.05
CA ARG A 345 41.07 -4.71 -5.75
C ARG A 345 41.17 -4.45 -4.26
N LEU A 346 42.39 -4.12 -3.81
CA LEU A 346 42.62 -3.52 -2.51
C LEU A 346 43.35 -2.19 -2.72
N TYR A 347 42.62 -1.10 -2.53
CA TYR A 347 43.14 0.25 -2.57
C TYR A 347 43.51 0.67 -1.14
N ARG A 348 44.81 0.70 -0.85
CA ARG A 348 45.29 1.21 0.43
C ARG A 348 45.24 2.72 0.42
N ASN A 349 44.68 3.33 1.46
CA ASN A 349 44.70 4.77 1.62
C ASN A 349 46.06 5.20 2.21
N ASP A 350 46.83 5.98 1.45
CA ASP A 350 48.12 6.53 1.90
C ASP A 350 47.95 7.86 2.69
N GLY A 351 46.71 8.15 3.11
CA GLY A 351 46.27 9.34 3.83
C GLY A 351 45.66 10.42 2.94
N ALA A 352 44.80 11.26 3.54
CA ALA A 352 44.11 12.37 2.87
C ALA A 352 43.27 11.93 1.64
N GLY A 353 42.74 10.71 1.67
CA GLY A 353 41.95 10.10 0.59
C GLY A 353 42.75 9.80 -0.67
N THR A 354 44.08 9.66 -0.56
CA THR A 354 44.95 9.32 -1.70
C THR A 354 45.23 7.82 -1.70
N PHE A 355 44.77 7.09 -2.71
CA PHE A 355 44.90 5.65 -2.77
C PHE A 355 46.12 5.15 -3.54
N SER A 356 46.59 3.95 -3.17
CA SER A 356 47.49 3.09 -3.93
C SER A 356 46.85 1.72 -4.18
N ASP A 357 46.88 1.22 -5.42
CA ASP A 357 46.49 -0.16 -5.71
C ASP A 357 47.60 -1.12 -5.23
N ILE A 358 47.33 -1.84 -4.13
CA ILE A 358 48.24 -2.83 -3.54
C ILE A 358 47.80 -4.27 -3.81
N THR A 359 46.82 -4.50 -4.68
CA THR A 359 46.16 -5.79 -4.93
C THR A 359 47.13 -6.96 -5.08
N ASP A 360 48.14 -6.81 -5.94
CA ASP A 360 49.15 -7.86 -6.20
C ASP A 360 50.09 -8.08 -5.01
N GLN A 361 50.36 -7.03 -4.23
CA GLN A 361 51.19 -7.10 -3.03
C GLN A 361 50.42 -7.77 -1.88
N ALA A 362 49.13 -7.47 -1.80
CA ALA A 362 48.18 -8.02 -0.84
C ALA A 362 47.78 -9.47 -1.15
N LEU A 363 47.99 -9.95 -2.38
CA LEU A 363 47.64 -11.30 -2.83
C LEU A 363 46.13 -11.60 -2.82
N VAL A 364 45.30 -10.59 -3.09
CA VAL A 364 43.83 -10.70 -3.09
C VAL A 364 43.19 -10.73 -4.48
N ALA A 365 44.00 -10.61 -5.54
CA ALA A 365 43.54 -10.50 -6.94
C ALA A 365 42.65 -11.68 -7.40
N ASP A 366 42.96 -12.91 -6.96
CA ASP A 366 42.23 -14.13 -7.34
C ASP A 366 40.97 -14.28 -6.49
N GLY A 367 39.94 -13.53 -6.90
CA GLY A 367 38.62 -13.57 -6.29
C GLY A 367 37.69 -14.64 -6.87
N ALA A 368 37.98 -15.23 -8.04
CA ALA A 368 36.96 -15.81 -8.92
C ALA A 368 35.92 -14.76 -9.36
N TRP A 369 34.61 -15.00 -9.24
CA TRP A 369 33.56 -14.05 -9.63
C TRP A 369 32.87 -13.50 -8.38
N GLY A 370 33.52 -12.52 -7.74
CA GLY A 370 33.14 -12.01 -6.42
C GLY A 370 31.90 -11.10 -6.44
N TRP A 371 31.10 -11.18 -5.37
CA TRP A 371 29.92 -10.34 -5.13
C TRP A 371 30.03 -9.60 -3.79
N ALA A 372 29.17 -9.84 -2.80
CA ALA A 372 29.32 -9.22 -1.49
C ALA A 372 30.60 -9.68 -0.77
N ALA A 373 31.06 -8.86 0.17
CA ALA A 373 32.20 -9.03 1.05
C ALA A 373 31.91 -8.54 2.48
N CYS A 374 32.74 -8.91 3.44
CA CYS A 374 32.77 -8.31 4.77
C CYS A 374 34.21 -8.28 5.29
N ALA A 375 34.52 -7.26 6.10
CA ALA A 375 35.81 -7.12 6.76
C ALA A 375 35.64 -7.26 8.27
N LYS A 376 36.16 -8.35 8.83
CA LYS A 376 36.04 -8.68 10.27
C LYS A 376 37.30 -9.38 10.74
N ASP A 377 37.57 -9.32 12.03
CA ASP A 377 38.70 -10.01 12.66
C ASP A 377 38.22 -11.39 13.15
N PHE A 378 38.37 -12.42 12.31
CA PHE A 378 37.76 -13.74 12.58
C PHE A 378 38.55 -14.59 13.59
N ASP A 379 39.84 -14.28 13.82
CA ASP A 379 40.72 -14.99 14.76
C ASP A 379 41.05 -14.18 16.03
N ASN A 380 40.45 -13.00 16.17
CA ASN A 380 40.59 -12.04 17.26
C ASN A 380 42.04 -11.56 17.46
N ASP A 381 42.84 -11.44 16.40
CA ASP A 381 44.26 -11.07 16.48
C ASP A 381 44.54 -9.55 16.41
N GLY A 382 43.51 -8.76 16.08
CA GLY A 382 43.52 -7.32 15.97
C GLY A 382 43.63 -6.79 14.54
N PHE A 383 43.73 -7.65 13.53
CA PHE A 383 43.78 -7.26 12.11
C PHE A 383 42.53 -7.74 11.37
N LEU A 384 42.02 -6.92 10.45
CA LEU A 384 40.84 -7.29 9.66
C LEU A 384 41.23 -8.32 8.59
N ASP A 385 40.43 -9.39 8.52
CA ASP A 385 40.38 -10.35 7.43
C ASP A 385 39.25 -9.96 6.45
N ILE A 386 39.26 -10.55 5.25
CA ILE A 386 38.25 -10.31 4.22
C ILE A 386 37.57 -11.61 3.83
N PHE A 387 36.25 -11.69 4.04
CA PHE A 387 35.42 -12.75 3.48
C PHE A 387 34.62 -12.21 2.30
N HIS A 388 34.45 -13.01 1.24
CA HIS A 388 33.57 -12.66 0.14
C HIS A 388 32.93 -13.90 -0.51
N VAL A 389 31.77 -13.70 -1.14
CA VAL A 389 31.03 -14.78 -1.82
C VAL A 389 31.24 -14.73 -3.32
N ASN A 390 31.06 -15.88 -3.96
CA ASN A 390 31.33 -16.09 -5.37
C ASN A 390 30.15 -16.71 -6.12
N GLY A 391 30.25 -16.71 -7.45
CA GLY A 391 29.45 -17.56 -8.32
C GLY A 391 28.68 -16.81 -9.39
N TRP A 392 28.63 -17.42 -10.57
CA TRP A 392 27.76 -17.02 -11.67
C TRP A 392 27.21 -18.24 -12.39
N ARG A 393 26.11 -18.10 -13.14
CA ARG A 393 25.41 -19.22 -13.80
C ARG A 393 26.22 -19.89 -14.93
N GLU A 394 27.32 -19.29 -15.37
CA GLU A 394 28.21 -19.86 -16.39
C GLU A 394 28.96 -21.11 -15.89
N GLU A 395 28.98 -22.18 -16.69
CA GLU A 395 29.53 -23.50 -16.31
C GLU A 395 30.98 -23.45 -15.80
N THR A 396 31.79 -22.50 -16.27
CA THR A 396 33.20 -22.33 -15.90
C THR A 396 33.41 -21.75 -14.49
N VAL A 397 32.42 -21.03 -13.95
CA VAL A 397 32.50 -20.28 -12.69
C VAL A 397 31.39 -20.64 -11.70
N ARG A 398 30.46 -21.53 -12.09
CA ARG A 398 29.27 -21.94 -11.32
C ARG A 398 29.59 -22.55 -9.96
N GLU A 399 30.69 -23.30 -9.85
CA GLU A 399 31.09 -23.99 -8.62
C GLU A 399 32.35 -23.35 -7.98
N THR A 400 32.50 -22.02 -8.13
CA THR A 400 33.62 -21.31 -7.51
C THR A 400 33.34 -21.08 -6.01
N PRO A 401 34.26 -21.47 -5.11
CA PRO A 401 34.03 -21.34 -3.68
C PRO A 401 34.15 -19.89 -3.22
N SER A 402 33.37 -19.53 -2.19
CA SER A 402 33.60 -18.33 -1.40
C SER A 402 35.04 -18.30 -0.86
N ARG A 403 35.61 -17.10 -0.67
CA ARG A 403 37.00 -16.96 -0.18
C ARG A 403 37.04 -16.27 1.18
N LEU A 404 38.04 -16.65 1.98
CA LEU A 404 38.41 -15.99 3.22
C LEU A 404 39.89 -15.66 3.13
N PHE A 405 40.21 -14.39 2.92
CA PHE A 405 41.55 -13.84 2.91
C PHE A 405 41.93 -13.45 4.33
N TRP A 406 42.74 -14.29 4.98
CA TRP A 406 43.28 -14.07 6.30
C TRP A 406 44.52 -13.16 6.26
N ASN A 407 44.55 -12.15 7.11
CA ASN A 407 45.58 -11.13 7.16
C ASN A 407 46.85 -11.67 7.83
N ARG A 408 47.99 -11.59 7.13
CA ARG A 408 49.28 -12.10 7.67
C ARG A 408 50.02 -11.08 8.52
N VAL A 409 49.45 -9.89 8.70
CA VAL A 409 50.04 -8.78 9.47
C VAL A 409 51.31 -8.19 8.81
N ASP A 410 51.66 -8.65 7.60
CA ASP A 410 52.81 -8.17 6.83
C ASP A 410 52.40 -7.35 5.59
N GLY A 411 51.12 -6.99 5.50
CA GLY A 411 50.51 -6.31 4.36
C GLY A 411 50.07 -7.26 3.24
N SER A 412 50.15 -8.59 3.45
CA SER A 412 49.63 -9.60 2.53
C SER A 412 48.61 -10.52 3.18
N PHE A 413 47.78 -11.17 2.36
CA PHE A 413 46.72 -12.07 2.79
C PHE A 413 47.01 -13.52 2.36
N GLN A 414 46.36 -14.47 3.04
CA GLN A 414 46.25 -15.86 2.63
C GLN A 414 44.81 -16.25 2.43
N GLU A 415 44.47 -16.76 1.26
CA GLU A 415 43.18 -17.42 1.07
C GLU A 415 43.15 -18.76 1.85
N ILE A 416 42.19 -18.93 2.76
CA ILE A 416 42.10 -20.07 3.68
C ILE A 416 40.69 -20.67 3.83
N ALA A 417 39.67 -20.24 3.09
CA ALA A 417 38.27 -20.64 3.29
C ALA A 417 38.10 -22.16 3.42
N GLN A 418 38.61 -22.91 2.44
CA GLN A 418 38.54 -24.37 2.47
C GLN A 418 39.32 -24.99 3.65
N SER A 419 40.42 -24.35 4.08
CA SER A 419 41.24 -24.87 5.19
C SER A 419 40.56 -24.75 6.54
N VAL A 420 39.67 -23.76 6.70
CA VAL A 420 38.90 -23.51 7.92
C VAL A 420 37.49 -24.12 7.90
N GLY A 421 37.05 -24.73 6.79
CA GLY A 421 35.76 -25.43 6.68
C GLY A 421 34.66 -24.65 5.97
N ILE A 422 35.00 -23.54 5.30
CA ILE A 422 34.09 -22.81 4.42
C ILE A 422 34.20 -23.42 3.01
N GLU A 423 33.13 -24.07 2.58
CA GLU A 423 33.06 -24.81 1.31
C GLU A 423 31.86 -24.37 0.45
N ASP A 424 31.28 -23.20 0.74
CA ASP A 424 30.13 -22.69 -0.01
C ASP A 424 30.52 -22.38 -1.46
N THR A 425 29.89 -23.08 -2.40
CA THR A 425 29.99 -22.86 -3.85
C THR A 425 28.63 -22.45 -4.43
N GLY A 426 27.76 -21.87 -3.60
CA GLY A 426 26.44 -21.40 -4.01
C GLY A 426 26.54 -20.19 -4.93
N GLN A 427 25.40 -19.65 -5.34
CA GLN A 427 25.34 -18.39 -6.08
C GLN A 427 25.21 -17.23 -5.09
N GLY A 428 26.27 -16.94 -4.34
CA GLY A 428 26.21 -15.95 -3.25
C GLY A 428 25.98 -14.52 -3.75
N ARG A 429 25.08 -13.79 -3.11
CA ARG A 429 24.84 -12.36 -3.37
C ARG A 429 24.95 -11.54 -2.11
N GLY A 430 24.31 -11.98 -1.03
CA GLY A 430 24.32 -11.28 0.25
C GLY A 430 25.14 -11.97 1.34
N ILE A 431 25.69 -11.17 2.26
CA ILE A 431 26.49 -11.61 3.41
C ILE A 431 26.17 -10.74 4.63
N VAL A 432 26.03 -11.37 5.79
CA VAL A 432 26.15 -10.69 7.10
C VAL A 432 27.20 -11.40 7.93
N CYS A 433 28.11 -10.64 8.53
CA CYS A 433 29.14 -11.13 9.44
C CYS A 433 28.96 -10.53 10.83
N PHE A 434 28.54 -11.35 11.79
CA PHE A 434 28.09 -10.92 13.12
C PHE A 434 28.30 -12.03 14.16
N ASP A 435 28.27 -11.69 15.44
CA ASP A 435 28.39 -12.63 16.57
C ASP A 435 26.97 -13.10 16.97
N ALA A 436 26.53 -14.26 16.48
CA ALA A 436 25.12 -14.66 16.57
C ALA A 436 24.71 -15.25 17.93
N ASP A 437 25.66 -15.73 18.73
CA ASP A 437 25.41 -16.25 20.08
C ASP A 437 26.19 -15.53 21.19
N ARG A 438 26.73 -14.35 20.85
CA ARG A 438 27.38 -13.38 21.75
C ARG A 438 28.61 -13.93 22.46
N ASP A 439 29.31 -14.88 21.85
CA ASP A 439 30.47 -15.54 22.43
C ASP A 439 31.82 -14.89 22.06
N GLY A 440 31.79 -13.92 21.14
CA GLY A 440 32.90 -13.06 20.75
C GLY A 440 33.66 -13.48 19.51
N ASP A 441 33.25 -14.58 18.87
CA ASP A 441 33.71 -14.91 17.53
C ASP A 441 32.68 -14.52 16.46
N ILE A 442 33.18 -14.16 15.28
CA ILE A 442 32.32 -13.63 14.22
C ILE A 442 31.87 -14.78 13.31
N ASP A 443 30.56 -14.99 13.25
CA ASP A 443 29.88 -15.91 12.36
C ASP A 443 29.63 -15.32 10.97
N ILE A 444 29.26 -16.18 10.02
CA ILE A 444 28.98 -15.80 8.64
C ILE A 444 27.64 -16.38 8.20
N LEU A 445 26.72 -15.52 7.77
CA LEU A 445 25.54 -15.91 7.03
C LEU A 445 25.70 -15.53 5.55
N VAL A 446 25.53 -16.50 4.67
CA VAL A 446 25.50 -16.32 3.21
C VAL A 446 24.07 -16.46 2.69
N ALA A 447 23.64 -15.49 1.89
CA ALA A 447 22.40 -15.52 1.11
C ALA A 447 22.71 -15.80 -0.37
N ASN A 448 22.27 -16.97 -0.84
CA ASN A 448 22.49 -17.51 -2.18
C ASN A 448 21.26 -17.32 -3.07
N ALA A 449 21.45 -16.89 -4.32
CA ALA A 449 20.45 -16.91 -5.39
C ALA A 449 20.20 -18.34 -5.95
N SER A 450 20.46 -19.37 -5.14
CA SER A 450 20.33 -20.79 -5.45
C SER A 450 20.15 -21.61 -4.17
N GLU A 451 19.63 -22.83 -4.27
CA GLU A 451 19.58 -23.74 -3.13
C GLU A 451 20.97 -24.33 -2.80
N PRO A 452 21.37 -24.43 -1.52
CA PRO A 452 20.68 -23.92 -0.32
C PRO A 452 20.71 -22.38 -0.23
N HIS A 453 19.55 -21.74 -0.02
CA HIS A 453 19.42 -20.28 -0.01
C HIS A 453 20.18 -19.60 1.14
N LEU A 454 19.91 -19.99 2.38
CA LEU A 454 20.64 -19.48 3.55
C LEU A 454 21.67 -20.52 4.01
N VAL A 455 22.93 -20.11 4.07
CA VAL A 455 24.03 -20.95 4.55
C VAL A 455 24.71 -20.25 5.72
N PHE A 456 24.51 -20.81 6.91
CA PHE A 456 25.06 -20.26 8.15
C PHE A 456 26.28 -21.05 8.62
N TYR A 457 27.40 -20.35 8.77
CA TYR A 457 28.66 -20.83 9.30
C TYR A 457 28.89 -20.24 10.67
N ARG A 458 28.89 -21.09 11.69
CA ARG A 458 29.35 -20.68 13.03
C ARG A 458 30.85 -20.74 13.13
N ASN A 459 31.46 -19.70 13.65
CA ASN A 459 32.84 -19.72 14.07
C ASN A 459 32.91 -20.53 15.38
N GLU A 460 33.77 -21.53 15.39
CA GLU A 460 33.88 -22.50 16.49
C GLU A 460 35.38 -22.71 16.77
N SER A 461 36.09 -21.60 16.76
CA SER A 461 37.55 -21.57 16.78
C SER A 461 38.07 -21.81 18.19
N VAL A 462 39.24 -22.44 18.28
CA VAL A 462 39.82 -22.81 19.57
C VAL A 462 41.04 -21.95 19.87
N GLY A 463 41.06 -21.37 21.07
CA GLY A 463 42.17 -20.53 21.51
C GLY A 463 42.14 -19.11 20.93
N LEU A 464 40.95 -18.62 20.57
CA LEU A 464 40.69 -17.24 20.16
C LEU A 464 41.24 -16.22 21.16
N GLY A 465 41.63 -15.06 20.63
CA GLY A 465 41.95 -13.88 21.42
C GLY A 465 40.74 -13.35 22.18
N ASN A 466 41.01 -12.44 23.12
CA ASN A 466 39.99 -11.63 23.75
C ASN A 466 39.34 -10.69 22.74
N TYR A 467 38.15 -10.17 23.02
CA TYR A 467 37.41 -9.29 22.13
C TYR A 467 36.71 -8.15 22.88
N LEU A 468 36.25 -7.16 22.11
CA LEU A 468 35.22 -6.19 22.52
C LEU A 468 34.27 -5.96 21.35
N VAL A 469 32.97 -5.94 21.65
CA VAL A 469 31.95 -5.41 20.74
C VAL A 469 31.48 -4.07 21.30
N ILE A 470 31.39 -3.06 20.46
CA ILE A 470 31.00 -1.71 20.87
C ILE A 470 29.73 -1.30 20.10
N LYS A 471 28.67 -1.01 20.85
CA LYS A 471 27.44 -0.35 20.39
C LYS A 471 27.51 1.12 20.78
N LEU A 472 26.97 2.02 19.95
CA LEU A 472 26.94 3.45 20.25
C LEU A 472 25.50 3.91 20.47
N ARG A 473 25.33 4.91 21.34
CA ARG A 473 24.07 5.64 21.54
C ARG A 473 24.33 7.15 21.48
N GLY A 474 23.85 7.77 20.40
CA GLY A 474 23.97 9.20 20.10
C GLY A 474 23.08 10.07 20.99
N SER A 475 23.39 11.37 21.07
CA SER A 475 22.68 12.32 21.94
C SER A 475 21.48 13.01 21.28
N GLY A 476 21.44 13.07 19.95
CA GLY A 476 20.34 13.60 19.13
C GLY A 476 19.69 12.50 18.29
N ASP A 477 19.17 12.87 17.12
CA ASP A 477 18.31 12.02 16.29
C ASP A 477 19.06 10.92 15.52
N ASN A 478 20.37 11.07 15.30
CA ASN A 478 21.28 9.96 14.96
C ASN A 478 21.53 9.08 16.20
N SER A 479 20.48 8.37 16.63
CA SER A 479 20.39 7.73 17.94
C SER A 479 21.35 6.54 18.10
N TYR A 480 21.74 5.90 16.99
CA TYR A 480 22.73 4.82 16.93
C TYR A 480 24.16 5.33 16.71
N GLY A 481 24.38 6.63 16.50
CA GLY A 481 25.71 7.21 16.27
C GLY A 481 26.35 6.76 14.96
N VAL A 482 25.53 6.49 13.93
CA VAL A 482 25.95 6.09 12.58
C VAL A 482 26.94 7.11 12.03
N GLY A 483 28.03 6.62 11.43
CA GLY A 483 29.15 7.44 10.94
C GLY A 483 30.25 7.71 11.98
N SER A 484 30.04 7.40 13.26
CA SER A 484 31.07 7.65 14.29
C SER A 484 32.26 6.70 14.18
N THR A 485 33.45 7.20 14.52
CA THR A 485 34.71 6.43 14.50
C THR A 485 35.08 5.95 15.89
N VAL A 486 35.36 4.66 16.04
CA VAL A 486 35.79 4.03 17.30
C VAL A 486 37.24 3.57 17.17
N LYS A 487 38.09 4.05 18.07
CA LYS A 487 39.50 3.67 18.20
C LYS A 487 39.71 2.88 19.49
N VAL A 488 40.32 1.72 19.37
CA VAL A 488 40.63 0.83 20.50
C VAL A 488 42.14 0.64 20.57
N THR A 489 42.75 1.11 21.65
CA THR A 489 44.20 1.05 21.87
C THR A 489 44.54 0.03 22.95
N THR A 490 45.43 -0.90 22.63
CA THR A 490 45.98 -1.88 23.56
C THR A 490 47.51 -1.72 23.66
N GLU A 491 48.18 -2.64 24.37
CA GLU A 491 49.65 -2.67 24.35
C GLU A 491 50.25 -3.14 23.02
N TYR A 492 49.41 -3.66 22.10
CA TYR A 492 49.81 -4.19 20.81
C TYR A 492 49.64 -3.19 19.65
N GLY A 493 48.87 -2.12 19.84
CA GLY A 493 48.59 -1.13 18.80
C GLY A 493 47.22 -0.47 19.00
N THR A 494 46.85 0.36 18.03
CA THR A 494 45.53 1.00 17.94
C THR A 494 44.82 0.43 16.73
N GLN A 495 43.56 0.04 16.90
CA GLN A 495 42.65 -0.37 15.83
C GLN A 495 41.59 0.70 15.66
N MET A 496 41.07 0.87 14.44
CA MET A 496 40.04 1.84 14.10
C MET A 496 38.89 1.18 13.32
N ARG A 497 37.65 1.51 13.67
CA ARG A 497 36.43 1.08 12.95
C ARG A 497 35.44 2.25 12.87
N GLN A 498 34.67 2.33 11.79
CA GLN A 498 33.50 3.21 11.71
C GLN A 498 32.23 2.38 11.96
N LEU A 499 31.26 2.97 12.67
CA LEU A 499 29.94 2.38 12.82
C LEU A 499 29.04 2.79 11.64
N GLY A 500 28.48 1.82 10.91
CA GLY A 500 27.59 2.10 9.77
C GLY A 500 28.26 2.79 8.59
N GLY A 501 27.46 3.25 7.61
CA GLY A 501 27.96 3.79 6.33
C GLY A 501 28.63 2.74 5.42
N SER A 502 28.51 1.45 5.75
CA SER A 502 29.22 0.35 5.10
C SER A 502 28.29 -0.80 4.73
N ASN A 503 27.49 -0.59 3.68
CA ASN A 503 26.70 -1.66 3.10
C ASN A 503 27.44 -2.32 1.94
N ASN A 504 26.98 -3.50 1.58
CA ASN A 504 27.53 -4.23 0.45
C ASN A 504 26.45 -4.48 -0.60
N PHE A 505 26.85 -5.11 -1.72
CA PHE A 505 26.07 -5.36 -2.92
C PHE A 505 24.55 -5.41 -2.68
N VAL A 506 24.07 -6.34 -1.86
CA VAL A 506 22.65 -6.46 -1.45
C VAL A 506 22.55 -6.79 0.05
N SER A 507 23.41 -6.18 0.87
CA SER A 507 23.47 -6.52 2.30
C SER A 507 23.82 -5.38 3.24
N HIS A 508 23.25 -5.46 4.44
CA HIS A 508 23.42 -4.50 5.52
C HIS A 508 23.94 -5.20 6.79
N ASN A 509 25.07 -4.76 7.31
CA ASN A 509 25.67 -5.28 8.55
C ASN A 509 25.03 -4.63 9.79
N PRO A 510 25.16 -5.22 11.00
CA PRO A 510 24.52 -4.66 12.18
C PRO A 510 25.22 -3.36 12.65
N LEU A 511 24.50 -2.49 13.35
CA LEU A 511 25.02 -1.26 13.94
C LEU A 511 25.82 -1.53 15.23
N GLU A 512 26.85 -2.35 15.10
CA GLU A 512 27.86 -2.64 16.12
C GLU A 512 29.24 -2.90 15.49
N VAL A 513 30.31 -2.59 16.22
CA VAL A 513 31.69 -2.82 15.76
C VAL A 513 32.44 -3.79 16.68
N HIS A 514 33.13 -4.76 16.08
CA HIS A 514 33.92 -5.76 16.77
C HIS A 514 35.41 -5.46 16.68
N PHE A 515 36.13 -5.74 17.76
CA PHE A 515 37.58 -5.62 17.90
C PHE A 515 38.15 -6.88 18.56
N GLY A 516 38.98 -7.63 17.83
CA GLY A 516 39.84 -8.64 18.44
C GLY A 516 41.02 -7.99 19.15
N LEU A 517 41.32 -8.44 20.36
CA LEU A 517 42.32 -7.85 21.24
C LEU A 517 43.52 -8.77 21.47
N GLY A 518 43.56 -9.93 20.82
CA GLY A 518 44.54 -10.97 21.05
C GLY A 518 44.63 -11.32 22.54
N ASN A 519 45.81 -11.23 23.13
CA ASN A 519 45.99 -11.51 24.56
C ASN A 519 45.74 -10.31 25.50
N ALA A 520 45.36 -9.15 24.97
CA ALA A 520 45.18 -7.96 25.79
C ALA A 520 43.95 -8.11 26.68
N THR A 521 44.10 -7.84 27.98
CA THR A 521 43.01 -7.91 28.96
C THR A 521 42.45 -6.53 29.33
N ARG A 522 42.92 -5.48 28.64
CA ARG A 522 42.53 -4.09 28.83
C ARG A 522 42.66 -3.35 27.52
N ALA A 523 41.83 -2.33 27.32
CA ALA A 523 41.93 -1.44 26.18
C ALA A 523 41.52 -0.01 26.57
N ASP A 524 42.13 0.99 25.94
CA ASP A 524 41.68 2.38 25.98
C ASP A 524 40.80 2.62 24.75
N ILE A 525 39.58 3.09 24.97
CA ILE A 525 38.59 3.36 23.93
C ILE A 525 38.47 4.87 23.74
N GLN A 526 38.50 5.29 22.49
CA GLN A 526 38.16 6.64 22.05
C GLN A 526 37.04 6.55 21.00
N VAL A 527 35.93 7.24 21.24
CA VAL A 527 34.84 7.40 20.25
C VAL A 527 34.84 8.84 19.77
N GLU A 528 35.09 9.02 18.49
CA GLU A 528 34.93 10.28 17.76
C GLU A 528 33.52 10.27 17.16
N TRP A 529 32.62 11.04 17.77
CA TRP A 529 31.22 11.07 17.36
C TRP A 529 31.07 11.86 16.06
N PHE A 530 30.26 11.33 15.16
CA PHE A 530 29.85 12.05 13.96
C PHE A 530 28.69 12.98 14.32
N ASP A 531 29.03 14.18 14.80
CA ASP A 531 28.10 15.23 15.18
C ASP A 531 28.66 16.62 14.83
N PRO A 532 27.81 17.66 14.73
CA PRO A 532 28.25 19.02 14.39
C PRO A 532 29.30 19.62 15.34
N ASN A 533 29.42 19.08 16.56
CA ASN A 533 30.33 19.57 17.58
C ASN A 533 31.68 18.83 17.60
N GLY A 534 31.84 17.73 16.87
CA GLY A 534 33.04 16.89 16.89
C GLY A 534 33.32 16.34 18.29
N SER A 535 32.30 15.84 18.96
CA SER A 535 32.36 15.35 20.33
C SER A 535 33.23 14.10 20.44
N VAL A 536 34.03 13.99 21.51
CA VAL A 536 34.92 12.83 21.73
C VAL A 536 34.69 12.24 23.12
N THR A 537 34.61 10.90 23.20
CA THR A 537 34.54 10.13 24.46
C THR A 537 35.78 9.28 24.63
N GLU A 538 36.44 9.35 25.79
CA GLU A 538 37.63 8.56 26.09
C GLU A 538 37.52 7.86 27.45
N PHE A 539 37.81 6.56 27.51
CA PHE A 539 37.85 5.81 28.77
C PHE A 539 38.65 4.50 28.64
N SER A 540 39.13 3.98 29.77
CA SER A 540 39.80 2.68 29.83
C SER A 540 38.84 1.57 30.25
N VAL A 541 38.86 0.46 29.54
CA VAL A 541 38.18 -0.79 29.88
C VAL A 541 39.17 -1.72 30.58
N LEU A 542 38.82 -2.13 31.81
CA LEU A 542 39.65 -3.00 32.65
C LEU A 542 39.28 -4.49 32.56
N GLU A 543 38.19 -4.82 31.85
CA GLU A 543 37.68 -6.17 31.63
C GLU A 543 37.16 -6.30 30.19
N VAL A 544 37.72 -7.24 29.44
CA VAL A 544 37.42 -7.55 28.02
C VAL A 544 36.44 -8.73 27.90
N ASN A 545 36.11 -9.16 26.68
CA ASN A 545 35.18 -10.26 26.34
C ASN A 545 33.73 -9.94 26.67
N LYS A 546 33.24 -8.84 26.11
CA LYS A 546 31.87 -8.36 26.33
C LYS A 546 31.46 -7.35 25.26
N VAL A 547 30.15 -7.16 25.16
CA VAL A 547 29.53 -6.02 24.50
C VAL A 547 29.56 -4.80 25.44
N ILE A 548 29.84 -3.62 24.89
CA ILE A 548 29.83 -2.34 25.60
C ILE A 548 29.01 -1.34 24.81
N THR A 549 28.02 -0.74 25.46
CA THR A 549 27.31 0.42 24.91
C THR A 549 27.99 1.71 25.38
N VAL A 550 28.40 2.56 24.45
CA VAL A 550 29.02 3.87 24.73
C VAL A 550 28.03 4.98 24.39
N ASN A 551 27.80 5.88 25.35
CA ASN A 551 26.91 7.03 25.18
C ASN A 551 27.72 8.30 24.88
N GLN A 552 27.21 9.17 24.00
CA GLN A 552 27.86 10.45 23.66
C GLN A 552 27.98 11.39 24.87
N PRO A 553 29.04 12.24 24.99
CA PRO A 553 29.17 13.17 26.11
C PRO A 553 28.07 14.25 26.03
N GLY A 554 27.47 14.58 27.16
CA GLY A 554 26.27 15.45 27.17
C GLY A 554 24.96 14.68 27.06
N VAL A 555 25.03 13.36 26.82
CA VAL A 555 23.95 12.42 27.18
C VAL A 555 23.86 12.36 28.71
N THR A 556 23.20 13.35 29.29
CA THR A 556 22.76 13.33 30.67
C THR A 556 21.24 13.43 30.66
N GLY A 557 20.60 12.49 31.33
CA GLY A 557 19.16 12.31 31.22
C GLY A 557 18.80 11.13 30.33
N LEU A 558 17.61 10.63 30.54
CA LEU A 558 16.99 9.53 29.84
C LEU A 558 16.32 10.11 28.59
N ARG A 559 16.33 9.38 27.47
CA ARG A 559 15.62 9.79 26.25
C ARG A 559 14.13 9.72 26.53
N LEU A 560 13.44 10.81 26.18
CA LEU A 560 12.02 10.87 25.93
C LEU A 560 11.85 10.94 24.42
N SER A 561 11.19 9.92 23.85
CA SER A 561 10.64 9.98 22.50
C SER A 561 9.16 10.40 22.61
N VAL A 562 8.70 11.38 21.84
CA VAL A 562 7.31 11.85 21.76
C VAL A 562 6.82 11.66 20.33
N ARG A 563 6.14 10.55 20.08
CA ARG A 563 5.56 10.24 18.76
C ARG A 563 4.30 11.08 18.51
N PHE A 564 4.23 11.68 17.32
CA PHE A 564 3.15 12.59 16.88
C PHE A 564 2.92 13.78 17.82
N GLY A 565 4.01 14.35 18.36
CA GLY A 565 3.94 15.47 19.28
C GLY A 565 5.30 16.13 19.55
N ASP A 566 5.25 17.31 20.13
CA ASP A 566 6.40 18.03 20.65
C ASP A 566 6.75 17.56 22.07
N GLY A 567 8.04 17.62 22.40
CA GLY A 567 8.54 17.37 23.75
C GLY A 567 9.73 16.41 23.82
N ASP A 568 10.14 15.87 22.68
CA ASP A 568 11.34 15.05 22.52
C ASP A 568 12.57 15.65 23.17
N GLY A 569 13.40 14.76 23.71
CA GLY A 569 14.71 15.17 24.19
C GLY A 569 15.28 14.25 25.24
N ARG A 570 16.26 14.77 25.98
CA ARG A 570 16.90 14.05 27.08
C ARG A 570 16.69 14.81 28.38
N TYR A 571 16.18 14.11 29.38
CA TYR A 571 15.71 14.72 30.63
C TYR A 571 16.10 13.88 31.84
N ASN A 572 16.32 14.51 32.99
CA ASN A 572 16.70 13.77 34.20
C ASN A 572 15.52 12.96 34.75
N ALA A 573 15.79 11.84 35.42
CA ALA A 573 14.74 11.11 36.12
C ALA A 573 14.00 12.02 37.13
N GLY A 574 12.67 12.03 37.06
CA GLY A 574 11.80 12.92 37.84
C GLY A 574 11.69 14.36 37.32
N GLU A 575 12.31 14.68 36.18
CA GLU A 575 12.10 15.94 35.47
C GLU A 575 10.70 15.95 34.84
N VAL A 576 10.03 17.09 34.91
CA VAL A 576 8.69 17.27 34.34
C VAL A 576 8.83 18.03 33.02
N VAL A 577 8.47 17.36 31.94
CA VAL A 577 8.55 17.81 30.56
C VAL A 577 7.18 18.27 30.10
N ALA A 578 7.09 19.37 29.37
CA ALA A 578 5.86 19.74 28.69
C ALA A 578 5.83 19.01 27.34
N ILE A 579 4.73 18.32 27.07
CA ILE A 579 4.50 17.63 25.79
C ILE A 579 3.22 18.17 25.16
N GLU A 580 3.19 18.26 23.83
CA GLU A 580 2.06 18.79 23.06
C GLU A 580 1.83 17.94 21.81
N ALA A 581 0.61 17.43 21.61
CA ALA A 581 0.28 16.60 20.47
C ALA A 581 0.24 17.48 19.21
N GLU A 582 0.66 16.92 18.08
CA GLU A 582 0.55 17.58 16.78
C GLU A 582 -0.92 17.91 16.45
N GLU A 583 -1.12 18.92 15.58
CA GLU A 583 -2.47 19.21 15.11
C GLU A 583 -3.03 18.01 14.33
N PRO A 584 -4.24 17.54 14.67
CA PRO A 584 -4.84 16.41 14.00
C PRO A 584 -5.14 16.73 12.53
N GLN A 585 -5.01 15.73 11.67
CA GLN A 585 -5.50 15.80 10.30
C GLN A 585 -7.01 16.06 10.24
N GLU A 586 -7.51 16.52 9.10
CA GLU A 586 -8.95 16.73 8.89
C GLU A 586 -9.74 15.44 9.14
N GLY A 587 -10.85 15.54 9.88
CA GLY A 587 -11.64 14.38 10.29
C GLY A 587 -11.09 13.57 11.48
N TYR A 588 -9.93 13.95 12.04
CA TYR A 588 -9.34 13.28 13.20
C TYR A 588 -9.37 14.16 14.46
N HIS A 589 -9.29 13.49 15.61
CA HIS A 589 -9.20 14.15 16.90
C HIS A 589 -8.16 13.49 17.79
N PHE A 590 -7.32 14.29 18.43
CA PHE A 590 -6.44 13.82 19.50
C PHE A 590 -7.28 13.07 20.55
N SER A 591 -6.91 11.83 20.86
CA SER A 591 -7.61 10.96 21.79
C SER A 591 -6.96 10.97 23.16
N HIS A 592 -5.72 10.51 23.23
CA HIS A 592 -4.96 10.36 24.45
C HIS A 592 -3.49 10.11 24.17
N TRP A 593 -2.69 10.23 25.22
CA TRP A 593 -1.31 9.79 25.23
C TRP A 593 -1.18 8.37 25.80
N THR A 594 -0.35 7.53 25.19
CA THR A 594 0.19 6.30 25.82
C THR A 594 1.65 6.51 26.19
N VAL A 595 2.15 5.76 27.18
CA VAL A 595 3.54 5.88 27.64
C VAL A 595 4.19 4.52 27.89
N SER A 596 5.42 4.34 27.43
CA SER A 596 6.32 3.24 27.79
C SER A 596 7.23 3.68 28.95
N GLY A 597 6.63 3.91 30.12
CA GLY A 597 7.30 4.39 31.33
C GLY A 597 6.98 5.83 31.70
N GLY A 598 7.29 6.22 32.93
CA GLY A 598 7.01 7.56 33.45
C GLY A 598 5.54 7.76 33.81
N SER A 599 5.09 9.02 33.86
CA SER A 599 3.67 9.32 34.09
C SER A 599 3.25 10.66 33.49
N ILE A 600 2.07 10.70 32.88
CA ILE A 600 1.47 11.93 32.35
C ILE A 600 0.48 12.53 33.36
N SER A 601 0.48 13.85 33.49
CA SER A 601 -0.42 14.58 34.39
C SER A 601 -1.90 14.47 34.00
N ASP A 602 -2.18 14.57 32.71
CA ASP A 602 -3.50 14.38 32.11
C ASP A 602 -3.31 13.78 30.72
N LYS A 603 -3.58 12.48 30.58
CA LYS A 603 -3.38 11.76 29.31
C LYS A 603 -4.39 12.14 28.24
N TYR A 604 -5.47 12.86 28.58
CA TYR A 604 -6.52 13.27 27.63
C TYR A 604 -6.42 14.74 27.25
N ALA A 605 -5.39 15.46 27.72
CA ALA A 605 -5.11 16.82 27.29
C ALA A 605 -4.04 16.79 26.17
N SER A 606 -4.35 17.39 25.02
CA SER A 606 -3.40 17.49 23.89
C SER A 606 -2.13 18.23 24.28
N SER A 607 -2.20 19.18 25.21
CA SER A 607 -1.04 19.78 25.87
C SER A 607 -1.04 19.37 27.34
N THR A 608 0.02 18.69 27.78
CA THR A 608 0.13 18.10 29.13
C THR A 608 1.57 18.09 29.61
N THR A 609 1.81 17.47 30.76
CA THR A 609 3.17 17.27 31.29
C THR A 609 3.47 15.80 31.55
N PHE A 610 4.70 15.39 31.23
CA PHE A 610 5.26 14.06 31.44
C PHE A 610 6.35 14.11 32.52
N GLU A 611 6.25 13.26 33.54
CA GLU A 611 7.32 13.06 34.53
C GLU A 611 8.21 11.89 34.10
N MET A 612 9.48 12.20 33.85
CA MET A 612 10.46 11.23 33.35
C MET A 612 10.70 10.08 34.34
N PRO A 613 10.68 8.82 33.88
CA PRO A 613 11.03 7.67 34.72
C PRO A 613 12.54 7.58 34.99
N SER A 614 12.99 6.47 35.58
CA SER A 614 14.42 6.16 35.74
C SER A 614 15.02 5.34 34.59
N SER A 615 14.27 5.16 33.50
CA SER A 615 14.64 4.51 32.24
C SER A 615 14.30 5.43 31.06
N VAL A 616 14.66 5.06 29.83
CA VAL A 616 14.10 5.71 28.63
C VAL A 616 12.57 5.57 28.64
N ALA A 617 11.88 6.47 27.95
CA ALA A 617 10.44 6.43 27.79
C ALA A 617 10.03 6.93 26.41
N THR A 618 9.02 6.30 25.84
CA THR A 618 8.29 6.79 24.67
C THR A 618 6.91 7.24 25.11
N VAL A 619 6.42 8.31 24.50
CA VAL A 619 5.10 8.86 24.72
C VAL A 619 4.47 9.05 23.35
N THR A 620 3.31 8.45 23.10
CA THR A 620 2.69 8.46 21.77
C THR A 620 1.36 9.18 21.84
N ALA A 621 1.16 10.19 21.01
CA ALA A 621 -0.16 10.80 20.80
C ALA A 621 -0.98 9.91 19.88
N HIS A 622 -2.18 9.54 20.34
CA HIS A 622 -3.14 8.78 19.56
C HIS A 622 -4.23 9.70 19.04
N TYR A 623 -4.75 9.36 17.87
CA TYR A 623 -5.82 10.08 17.20
C TYR A 623 -6.92 9.10 16.82
N VAL A 624 -8.18 9.53 16.92
CA VAL A 624 -9.34 8.73 16.54
C VAL A 624 -10.15 9.46 15.46
N PRO A 625 -10.72 8.74 14.46
CA PRO A 625 -11.50 9.34 13.40
C PRO A 625 -12.89 9.80 13.86
N GLY A 626 -13.42 10.80 13.18
CA GLY A 626 -14.81 11.23 13.22
C GLY A 626 -15.21 12.04 14.45
N VAL A 627 -15.38 11.40 15.61
CA VAL A 627 -15.97 12.04 16.81
C VAL A 627 -14.94 12.26 17.91
N ALA A 628 -14.84 13.51 18.36
CA ALA A 628 -13.91 13.89 19.43
C ALA A 628 -14.14 13.06 20.72
N PRO A 629 -13.09 12.76 21.51
CA PRO A 629 -13.22 12.07 22.80
C PRO A 629 -14.18 12.75 23.77
N SER A 630 -14.25 14.09 23.72
CA SER A 630 -15.16 14.88 24.56
C SER A 630 -16.64 14.77 24.18
N ALA A 631 -16.96 14.21 23.00
CA ALA A 631 -18.33 13.99 22.58
C ALA A 631 -18.96 12.86 23.40
N ASN A 632 -20.16 13.12 23.91
CA ASN A 632 -20.96 12.11 24.63
C ASN A 632 -21.74 11.27 23.62
N VAL A 633 -21.08 10.24 23.09
CA VAL A 633 -21.60 9.28 22.11
C VAL A 633 -21.31 7.86 22.56
N SER A 634 -22.10 6.88 22.10
CA SER A 634 -21.90 5.48 22.46
C SER A 634 -20.61 4.89 21.87
N VAL A 635 -20.15 3.77 22.43
CA VAL A 635 -19.01 3.03 21.84
C VAL A 635 -19.33 2.49 20.44
N ALA A 636 -20.58 2.14 20.15
CA ALA A 636 -21.01 1.68 18.83
C ALA A 636 -20.85 2.80 17.78
N ARG A 637 -21.23 4.04 18.15
CA ARG A 637 -21.04 5.23 17.33
C ARG A 637 -19.56 5.52 17.03
N ARG A 638 -18.65 5.25 17.98
CA ARG A 638 -17.19 5.37 17.80
C ARG A 638 -16.62 4.29 16.88
N TRP A 639 -17.04 3.03 17.06
CA TRP A 639 -16.63 1.94 16.15
C TRP A 639 -17.18 2.11 14.74
N ASN A 640 -18.33 2.78 14.59
CA ASN A 640 -18.83 3.13 13.27
C ASN A 640 -17.93 4.14 12.56
N GLU A 641 -17.29 5.10 13.25
CA GLU A 641 -16.30 5.98 12.62
C GLU A 641 -15.06 5.23 12.17
N VAL A 642 -14.55 4.29 12.98
CA VAL A 642 -13.42 3.43 12.58
C VAL A 642 -13.80 2.58 11.37
N LEU A 643 -15.03 2.06 11.31
CA LEU A 643 -15.52 1.32 10.15
C LEU A 643 -15.65 2.20 8.89
N LEU A 644 -16.19 3.41 9.01
CA LEU A 644 -16.29 4.35 7.90
C LEU A 644 -14.89 4.77 7.43
N SER A 645 -13.97 5.05 8.35
CA SER A 645 -12.55 5.30 8.03
C SER A 645 -11.92 4.11 7.30
N ALA A 646 -12.20 2.88 7.74
CA ALA A 646 -11.72 1.68 7.06
C ALA A 646 -12.26 1.52 5.64
N ILE A 647 -13.49 1.96 5.39
CA ILE A 647 -14.07 1.96 4.04
C ILE A 647 -13.41 3.02 3.14
N ARG A 648 -13.12 4.22 3.67
CA ARG A 648 -12.41 5.27 2.92
C ARG A 648 -10.99 4.84 2.52
N ASN A 649 -10.37 3.99 3.35
CA ASN A 649 -9.03 3.45 3.15
C ASN A 649 -9.03 2.08 2.39
N ASP A 650 -10.14 1.70 1.75
CA ASP A 650 -10.29 0.47 0.97
C ASP A 650 -10.52 0.75 -0.52
N TYR A 651 -10.37 -0.27 -1.37
CA TYR A 651 -10.83 -0.17 -2.76
C TYR A 651 -12.34 0.13 -2.82
N ALA A 652 -12.78 0.90 -3.82
CA ALA A 652 -14.18 1.25 -4.01
C ALA A 652 -15.07 0.04 -4.38
N ARG A 653 -15.59 -0.67 -3.37
CA ARG A 653 -16.35 -1.93 -3.52
C ARG A 653 -17.72 -1.87 -2.84
N PRO A 654 -18.74 -1.20 -3.44
CA PRO A 654 -20.02 -0.93 -2.77
C PRO A 654 -20.75 -2.17 -2.23
N THR A 655 -20.66 -3.31 -2.93
CA THR A 655 -21.25 -4.59 -2.50
C THR A 655 -20.57 -5.15 -1.24
N VAL A 656 -19.23 -5.14 -1.23
CA VAL A 656 -18.40 -5.58 -0.11
C VAL A 656 -18.59 -4.64 1.09
N HIS A 657 -18.64 -3.34 0.86
CA HIS A 657 -18.84 -2.34 1.91
C HIS A 657 -20.22 -2.43 2.54
N ALA A 658 -21.29 -2.58 1.75
CA ALA A 658 -22.64 -2.81 2.27
C ALA A 658 -22.71 -4.05 3.18
N ARG A 659 -22.02 -5.13 2.77
CA ARG A 659 -21.90 -6.37 3.56
C ARG A 659 -21.09 -6.17 4.84
N ASN A 660 -19.96 -5.47 4.78
CA ASN A 660 -19.11 -5.20 5.96
C ASN A 660 -19.85 -4.32 6.97
N LEU A 661 -20.54 -3.27 6.52
CA LEU A 661 -21.44 -2.45 7.32
C LEU A 661 -22.49 -3.31 8.02
N PHE A 662 -23.13 -4.25 7.32
CA PHE A 662 -24.09 -5.16 7.92
C PHE A 662 -23.46 -6.09 8.96
N HIS A 663 -22.42 -6.83 8.60
CA HIS A 663 -21.84 -7.85 9.48
C HIS A 663 -21.33 -7.26 10.80
N ILE A 664 -20.67 -6.11 10.74
CA ILE A 664 -20.17 -5.44 11.95
C ILE A 664 -21.33 -4.88 12.77
N SER A 665 -22.30 -4.22 12.15
CA SER A 665 -23.49 -3.71 12.85
C SER A 665 -24.33 -4.82 13.49
N ALA A 666 -24.45 -5.97 12.81
CA ALA A 666 -25.14 -7.15 13.32
C ALA A 666 -24.36 -7.78 14.49
N ALA A 667 -23.03 -7.83 14.43
CA ALA A 667 -22.21 -8.30 15.55
C ALA A 667 -22.35 -7.39 16.79
N GLN A 668 -22.42 -6.07 16.58
CA GLN A 668 -22.69 -5.11 17.65
C GLN A 668 -24.09 -5.33 18.26
N TYR A 669 -25.11 -5.52 17.41
CA TYR A 669 -26.46 -5.83 17.84
C TYR A 669 -26.56 -7.17 18.59
N ASP A 670 -25.95 -8.23 18.09
CA ASP A 670 -25.95 -9.55 18.72
C ASP A 670 -25.25 -9.54 20.07
N THR A 671 -24.20 -8.74 20.21
CA THR A 671 -23.52 -8.51 21.49
C THR A 671 -24.49 -7.87 22.49
N TRP A 672 -25.12 -6.76 22.11
CA TRP A 672 -26.09 -6.08 22.96
C TRP A 672 -27.30 -6.98 23.31
N ALA A 673 -27.94 -7.57 22.30
CA ALA A 673 -29.12 -8.42 22.46
C ALA A 673 -28.83 -9.71 23.26
N GLY A 674 -27.63 -10.29 23.13
CA GLY A 674 -27.23 -11.49 23.85
C GLY A 674 -26.94 -11.24 25.35
N MET A 675 -26.64 -10.00 25.72
CA MET A 675 -26.22 -9.63 27.07
C MET A 675 -27.33 -8.94 27.88
N VAL A 676 -28.30 -8.29 27.22
CA VAL A 676 -29.44 -7.64 27.89
C VAL A 676 -30.52 -8.67 28.26
N LYS A 677 -30.66 -8.96 29.57
CA LYS A 677 -31.64 -9.95 30.09
C LYS A 677 -32.89 -9.37 30.76
N ASP A 678 -32.93 -8.05 30.99
CA ASP A 678 -34.01 -7.39 31.74
C ASP A 678 -34.94 -6.51 30.87
N ALA A 679 -34.78 -6.52 29.54
CA ALA A 679 -35.63 -5.76 28.62
C ALA A 679 -37.03 -6.38 28.41
N ASP A 680 -38.04 -5.55 28.15
CA ASP A 680 -39.43 -5.96 27.86
C ASP A 680 -39.97 -5.23 26.61
N PRO A 681 -40.19 -5.92 25.47
CA PRO A 681 -39.84 -7.32 25.23
C PRO A 681 -38.31 -7.53 25.18
N MET A 682 -37.85 -8.74 25.50
CA MET A 682 -36.42 -9.09 25.45
C MET A 682 -35.97 -9.21 23.98
N PRO A 683 -34.91 -8.51 23.54
CA PRO A 683 -34.42 -8.61 22.17
C PRO A 683 -33.87 -10.01 21.89
N LYS A 684 -33.87 -10.39 20.61
CA LYS A 684 -33.34 -11.68 20.15
C LYS A 684 -32.11 -11.44 19.26
N PRO A 685 -30.95 -12.06 19.53
CA PRO A 685 -29.83 -11.99 18.60
C PRO A 685 -30.17 -12.59 17.23
N TRP A 686 -29.50 -12.11 16.18
CA TRP A 686 -29.69 -12.51 14.79
C TRP A 686 -28.90 -13.79 14.44
N LEU A 687 -27.57 -13.78 14.62
CA LEU A 687 -26.68 -14.92 14.32
C LEU A 687 -26.29 -15.68 15.58
N LEU A 688 -26.04 -14.99 16.69
CA LEU A 688 -25.68 -15.57 17.97
C LEU A 688 -26.84 -16.43 18.52
N GLY A 689 -26.55 -17.68 18.87
CA GLY A 689 -27.54 -18.70 19.20
C GLY A 689 -28.20 -19.38 17.99
N SER A 690 -27.87 -18.99 16.75
CA SER A 690 -28.39 -19.61 15.53
C SER A 690 -27.60 -20.84 15.10
N SER A 691 -28.25 -21.72 14.35
CA SER A 691 -27.65 -22.90 13.72
C SER A 691 -28.08 -23.07 12.25
N GLU A 692 -28.62 -22.03 11.61
CA GLU A 692 -29.22 -22.14 10.27
C GLU A 692 -28.18 -22.23 9.16
N VAL A 693 -27.18 -21.34 9.16
CA VAL A 693 -26.12 -21.26 8.14
C VAL A 693 -24.80 -21.79 8.69
N ILE A 694 -24.41 -21.27 9.85
CA ILE A 694 -23.31 -21.76 10.67
C ILE A 694 -23.83 -22.09 12.07
N SER A 695 -23.09 -22.87 12.84
CA SER A 695 -23.40 -23.11 14.26
C SER A 695 -22.71 -22.07 15.13
N CYS A 696 -23.46 -21.15 15.73
CA CYS A 696 -22.96 -20.17 16.70
C CYS A 696 -23.74 -20.28 18.02
N PRO A 697 -23.57 -21.36 18.81
CA PRO A 697 -24.34 -21.54 20.05
C PRO A 697 -24.05 -20.45 21.09
N LEU A 698 -25.11 -19.99 21.76
CA LEU A 698 -25.00 -19.15 22.95
C LEU A 698 -25.24 -20.03 24.18
N GLU A 699 -24.21 -20.24 25.00
CA GLU A 699 -24.35 -20.97 26.26
C GLU A 699 -25.11 -20.16 27.31
N ASP A 700 -25.73 -20.84 28.28
CA ASP A 700 -26.41 -20.19 29.41
C ASP A 700 -25.38 -19.52 30.33
N ILE A 701 -25.08 -18.25 30.05
CA ILE A 701 -24.20 -17.44 30.91
C ILE A 701 -24.99 -17.02 32.16
N ASN A 702 -24.61 -17.57 33.32
CA ASN A 702 -25.16 -17.20 34.63
C ASN A 702 -24.43 -15.99 35.24
N ALA A 703 -24.31 -14.92 34.45
CA ALA A 703 -23.74 -13.64 34.83
C ALA A 703 -24.73 -12.50 34.52
N SER A 704 -24.61 -11.41 35.25
CA SER A 704 -25.32 -10.15 34.97
C SER A 704 -24.29 -9.19 34.39
N PHE A 705 -24.60 -8.63 33.22
CA PHE A 705 -23.74 -7.68 32.52
C PHE A 705 -24.20 -6.25 32.76
N THR A 706 -23.24 -5.36 32.98
CA THR A 706 -23.44 -3.91 32.98
C THR A 706 -23.31 -3.36 31.56
N GLU A 707 -23.70 -2.10 31.34
CA GLU A 707 -23.49 -1.44 30.04
C GLU A 707 -22.00 -1.43 29.65
N ALA A 708 -21.09 -1.17 30.59
CA ALA A 708 -19.65 -1.22 30.35
C ALA A 708 -19.16 -2.61 29.90
N ASP A 709 -19.73 -3.70 30.45
CA ASP A 709 -19.40 -5.06 29.98
C ASP A 709 -19.84 -5.28 28.53
N ILE A 710 -20.99 -4.74 28.14
CA ILE A 710 -21.48 -4.79 26.76
C ILE A 710 -20.55 -3.99 25.83
N GLU A 711 -20.12 -2.80 26.26
CA GLU A 711 -19.21 -1.95 25.48
C GLU A 711 -17.85 -2.63 25.23
N VAL A 712 -17.32 -3.35 26.24
CA VAL A 712 -16.11 -4.16 26.09
C VAL A 712 -16.32 -5.26 25.05
N ALA A 713 -17.34 -6.10 25.20
CA ALA A 713 -17.61 -7.19 24.26
C ALA A 713 -17.82 -6.68 22.82
N LEU A 714 -18.55 -5.57 22.68
CA LEU A 714 -18.85 -4.94 21.38
C LEU A 714 -17.57 -4.43 20.72
N SER A 715 -16.66 -3.87 21.51
CA SER A 715 -15.38 -3.36 21.01
C SER A 715 -14.50 -4.47 20.49
N TYR A 716 -14.35 -5.58 21.22
CA TYR A 716 -13.62 -6.74 20.71
C TYR A 716 -14.27 -7.33 19.47
N ALA A 717 -15.61 -7.44 19.43
CA ALA A 717 -16.31 -7.93 18.24
C ALA A 717 -16.04 -7.05 17.00
N SER A 718 -16.12 -5.72 17.17
CA SER A 718 -15.90 -4.75 16.09
C SER A 718 -14.44 -4.73 15.65
N PHE A 719 -13.50 -4.65 16.60
CA PHE A 719 -12.07 -4.66 16.35
C PHE A 719 -11.65 -5.87 15.51
N ARG A 720 -11.99 -7.09 15.96
CA ARG A 720 -11.61 -8.33 15.28
C ARG A 720 -12.19 -8.42 13.88
N LEU A 721 -13.45 -7.99 13.68
CA LEU A 721 -14.07 -8.01 12.37
C LEU A 721 -13.46 -6.96 11.44
N ILE A 722 -13.23 -5.72 11.88
CA ILE A 722 -12.59 -4.69 11.05
C ILE A 722 -11.20 -5.16 10.61
N ARG A 723 -10.36 -5.63 11.55
CA ARG A 723 -9.03 -6.16 11.25
C ARG A 723 -9.07 -7.32 10.25
N HIS A 724 -10.10 -8.17 10.31
CA HIS A 724 -10.28 -9.27 9.36
C HIS A 724 -10.75 -8.80 7.98
N ARG A 725 -11.78 -7.95 7.91
CA ARG A 725 -12.43 -7.57 6.64
C ARG A 725 -11.55 -6.72 5.74
N PHE A 726 -10.69 -5.90 6.35
CA PHE A 726 -9.84 -4.93 5.66
C PHE A 726 -8.36 -5.33 5.64
N ALA A 727 -8.04 -6.61 5.91
CA ALA A 727 -6.67 -7.13 5.93
C ALA A 727 -5.92 -7.03 4.59
N ARG A 728 -6.63 -6.78 3.48
CA ARG A 728 -6.07 -6.61 2.13
C ARG A 728 -6.37 -5.24 1.52
N SER A 729 -6.75 -4.27 2.36
CA SER A 729 -7.05 -2.92 1.90
C SER A 729 -5.76 -2.13 1.64
N PRO A 730 -5.72 -1.26 0.63
CA PRO A 730 -4.55 -0.42 0.34
C PRO A 730 -4.14 0.45 1.54
N GLY A 731 -5.10 1.02 2.29
CA GLY A 731 -4.82 1.82 3.50
C GLY A 731 -4.78 1.00 4.79
N LEU A 732 -4.28 -0.25 4.75
CA LEU A 732 -4.23 -1.13 5.92
C LEU A 732 -3.56 -0.47 7.13
N SER A 733 -2.47 0.27 6.93
CA SER A 733 -1.73 0.99 7.98
C SER A 733 -2.65 1.91 8.80
N GLN A 734 -3.38 2.80 8.13
CA GLN A 734 -4.31 3.72 8.77
C GLN A 734 -5.43 2.96 9.51
N ILE A 735 -5.93 1.86 8.94
CA ILE A 735 -6.97 1.03 9.56
C ILE A 735 -6.46 0.36 10.84
N VAL A 736 -5.21 -0.13 10.84
CA VAL A 736 -4.55 -0.66 12.05
C VAL A 736 -4.49 0.45 13.11
N LYS A 737 -3.96 1.62 12.72
CA LYS A 737 -3.76 2.77 13.60
C LYS A 737 -5.07 3.21 14.25
N ASP A 738 -6.12 3.43 13.47
CA ASP A 738 -7.44 3.88 13.95
C ASP A 738 -8.06 2.90 14.94
N SER A 739 -8.01 1.61 14.59
CA SER A 739 -8.65 0.57 15.40
C SER A 739 -7.89 0.31 16.70
N ASN A 740 -6.55 0.36 16.68
CA ASN A 740 -5.72 0.28 17.88
C ASN A 740 -5.84 1.54 18.75
N ALA A 741 -5.88 2.73 18.15
CA ALA A 741 -6.08 3.98 18.87
C ALA A 741 -7.40 3.96 19.65
N LEU A 742 -8.49 3.46 19.03
CA LEU A 742 -9.77 3.32 19.73
C LEU A 742 -9.73 2.26 20.84
N MET A 743 -9.13 1.09 20.61
CA MET A 743 -8.93 0.08 21.68
C MET A 743 -8.16 0.65 22.86
N SER A 744 -7.07 1.35 22.58
CA SER A 744 -6.21 2.01 23.57
C SER A 744 -6.95 3.11 24.33
N TYR A 745 -7.74 3.93 23.63
CA TYR A 745 -8.58 4.97 24.24
C TYR A 745 -9.61 4.39 25.22
N LEU A 746 -10.16 3.22 24.89
CA LEU A 746 -11.10 2.46 25.71
C LEU A 746 -10.42 1.62 26.81
N GLU A 747 -9.09 1.69 26.94
CA GLU A 747 -8.27 0.91 27.87
C GLU A 747 -8.42 -0.61 27.68
N LEU A 748 -8.55 -1.05 26.43
CA LEU A 748 -8.69 -2.45 26.04
C LEU A 748 -7.41 -2.98 25.40
N ASP A 749 -7.05 -4.23 25.72
CA ASP A 749 -5.85 -4.90 25.20
C ASP A 749 -6.16 -5.63 23.89
N PRO A 750 -5.68 -5.16 22.73
CA PRO A 750 -5.91 -5.83 21.44
C PRO A 750 -5.24 -7.21 21.33
N ALA A 751 -4.29 -7.56 22.22
CA ALA A 751 -3.63 -8.87 22.23
C ALA A 751 -4.48 -9.98 22.90
N ASP A 752 -5.55 -9.63 23.64
CA ASP A 752 -6.41 -10.64 24.26
C ASP A 752 -7.33 -11.31 23.22
N THR A 753 -6.93 -12.51 22.79
CA THR A 753 -7.67 -13.33 21.82
C THR A 753 -8.46 -14.47 22.45
N ASP A 754 -8.62 -14.52 23.77
CA ASP A 754 -9.40 -15.60 24.41
C ASP A 754 -10.85 -15.53 23.91
N ALA A 755 -11.45 -16.68 23.65
CA ALA A 755 -12.84 -16.81 23.21
C ALA A 755 -13.67 -17.71 24.14
N ASP A 756 -13.08 -18.20 25.24
CA ASP A 756 -13.80 -18.96 26.26
C ASP A 756 -14.56 -18.02 27.22
N TYR A 757 -15.82 -17.76 26.86
CA TYR A 757 -16.72 -16.93 27.65
C TYR A 757 -17.49 -17.70 28.73
N SER A 758 -17.19 -18.98 28.98
CA SER A 758 -17.97 -19.84 29.88
C SER A 758 -18.08 -19.34 31.32
N GLU A 759 -17.08 -18.58 31.77
CA GLU A 759 -17.06 -17.92 33.10
C GLU A 759 -17.64 -16.49 33.08
N GLY A 760 -18.23 -16.06 31.95
CA GLY A 760 -18.88 -14.76 31.79
C GLY A 760 -17.92 -13.61 31.44
N SER A 761 -16.79 -13.88 30.79
CA SER A 761 -15.86 -12.85 30.31
C SER A 761 -16.45 -12.07 29.12
N PRO A 762 -16.62 -10.74 29.20
CA PRO A 762 -17.11 -9.93 28.08
C PRO A 762 -16.12 -9.89 26.91
N ILE A 763 -14.81 -9.83 27.21
CA ILE A 763 -13.75 -9.86 26.19
C ILE A 763 -13.86 -11.14 25.36
N ALA A 764 -13.94 -12.28 26.05
CA ALA A 764 -14.02 -13.57 25.39
C ALA A 764 -15.32 -13.75 24.59
N LEU A 765 -16.43 -13.20 25.07
CA LEU A 765 -17.68 -13.19 24.33
C LEU A 765 -17.58 -12.35 23.05
N GLY A 766 -16.95 -11.18 23.10
CA GLY A 766 -16.71 -10.34 21.93
C GLY A 766 -15.86 -11.03 20.86
N ASN A 767 -14.73 -11.63 21.27
CA ASN A 767 -13.87 -12.43 20.40
C ASN A 767 -14.62 -13.63 19.78
N TYR A 768 -15.43 -14.33 20.58
CA TYR A 768 -16.26 -15.43 20.11
C TYR A 768 -17.28 -14.97 19.06
N ILE A 769 -18.01 -13.87 19.31
CA ILE A 769 -18.98 -13.32 18.37
C ILE A 769 -18.29 -12.95 17.05
N ALA A 770 -17.14 -12.27 17.09
CA ALA A 770 -16.36 -11.99 15.88
C ALA A 770 -16.03 -13.27 15.11
N SER A 771 -15.60 -14.33 15.78
CA SER A 771 -15.30 -15.62 15.14
C SER A 771 -16.53 -16.22 14.43
N CYS A 772 -17.73 -16.06 14.99
CA CYS A 772 -18.96 -16.49 14.32
C CYS A 772 -19.21 -15.68 13.04
N TYR A 773 -19.02 -14.37 13.05
CA TYR A 773 -19.23 -13.54 11.86
C TYR A 773 -18.15 -13.73 10.79
N VAL A 774 -16.92 -14.06 11.17
CA VAL A 774 -15.88 -14.52 10.23
C VAL A 774 -16.33 -15.83 9.57
N ALA A 775 -16.76 -16.82 10.36
CA ALA A 775 -17.23 -18.10 9.83
C ALA A 775 -18.48 -17.96 8.94
N PHE A 776 -19.41 -17.08 9.32
CA PHE A 776 -20.59 -16.76 8.52
C PHE A 776 -20.19 -16.14 7.19
N GLY A 777 -19.24 -15.19 7.21
CA GLY A 777 -18.76 -14.55 6.00
C GLY A 777 -18.09 -15.51 5.01
N GLN A 778 -17.45 -16.57 5.49
CA GLN A 778 -16.92 -17.62 4.61
C GLN A 778 -17.99 -18.55 4.03
N ALA A 779 -19.19 -18.57 4.63
CA ALA A 779 -20.29 -19.44 4.25
C ALA A 779 -21.42 -18.72 3.48
N ASP A 780 -21.36 -17.41 3.31
CA ASP A 780 -22.44 -16.59 2.76
C ASP A 780 -22.43 -16.43 1.24
N TYR A 781 -21.52 -17.12 0.55
CA TYR A 781 -21.33 -17.12 -0.90
C TYR A 781 -20.77 -15.81 -1.50
N ALA A 782 -20.28 -14.87 -0.69
CA ALA A 782 -19.62 -13.64 -1.19
C ALA A 782 -18.26 -13.88 -1.87
N ASN A 783 -17.68 -15.09 -1.75
CA ASN A 783 -16.35 -15.44 -2.25
C ASN A 783 -15.20 -14.67 -1.59
N GLU A 784 -15.34 -14.34 -0.31
CA GLU A 784 -14.36 -13.57 0.45
C GLU A 784 -12.93 -14.15 0.44
N TYR A 785 -12.80 -15.48 0.54
CA TYR A 785 -11.50 -16.18 0.51
C TYR A 785 -10.66 -15.76 -0.71
N ASP A 786 -11.27 -15.72 -1.91
CA ASP A 786 -10.62 -15.34 -3.16
C ASP A 786 -10.76 -13.83 -3.46
N ASP A 787 -10.93 -12.99 -2.45
CA ASP A 787 -11.11 -11.53 -2.57
C ASP A 787 -12.29 -11.11 -3.44
N TYR A 788 -13.42 -11.80 -3.26
CA TYR A 788 -14.68 -11.46 -3.92
C TYR A 788 -14.61 -11.53 -5.46
N LYS A 789 -13.58 -12.22 -6.00
CA LYS A 789 -13.36 -12.39 -7.44
C LYS A 789 -14.55 -13.07 -8.12
N ASN A 790 -14.75 -12.70 -9.38
CA ASN A 790 -15.77 -13.28 -10.25
C ASN A 790 -15.49 -14.76 -10.51
N LYS A 791 -16.54 -15.60 -10.48
CA LYS A 791 -16.40 -17.05 -10.72
C LYS A 791 -16.80 -17.49 -12.11
N SER A 792 -17.71 -16.77 -12.78
CA SER A 792 -18.38 -17.26 -13.98
C SER A 792 -18.61 -16.18 -15.03
N TYR A 793 -18.78 -14.92 -14.64
CA TYR A 793 -19.03 -13.85 -15.59
C TYR A 793 -17.80 -13.53 -16.46
N LEU A 794 -18.04 -13.36 -17.76
CA LEU A 794 -17.10 -12.77 -18.72
C LEU A 794 -17.84 -11.74 -19.59
N PRO A 795 -17.23 -10.57 -19.87
CA PRO A 795 -17.84 -9.58 -20.75
C PRO A 795 -17.93 -10.09 -22.18
N VAL A 796 -19.06 -9.81 -22.85
CA VAL A 796 -19.25 -10.16 -24.27
C VAL A 796 -18.59 -9.14 -25.20
N ASN A 797 -18.55 -7.88 -24.78
CA ASN A 797 -17.96 -6.81 -25.56
C ASN A 797 -16.47 -6.66 -25.21
N PRO A 798 -15.61 -6.39 -26.22
CA PRO A 798 -14.24 -5.95 -25.96
C PRO A 798 -14.23 -4.55 -25.31
N ALA A 799 -13.19 -4.22 -24.56
CA ALA A 799 -13.09 -2.93 -23.92
C ALA A 799 -13.16 -1.76 -24.91
N LEU A 800 -13.80 -0.67 -24.47
CA LEU A 800 -13.79 0.62 -25.15
C LEU A 800 -12.63 1.45 -24.61
N GLU A 801 -11.81 2.00 -25.51
CA GLU A 801 -10.76 2.97 -25.22
C GLU A 801 -11.33 4.39 -25.39
N PRO A 802 -11.71 5.11 -24.30
CA PRO A 802 -12.49 6.35 -24.43
C PRO A 802 -11.75 7.50 -25.11
N HIS A 803 -10.41 7.45 -25.14
CA HIS A 803 -9.56 8.43 -25.83
C HIS A 803 -9.58 8.29 -27.36
N LEU A 804 -10.05 7.14 -27.88
CA LEU A 804 -10.25 6.94 -29.31
C LEU A 804 -11.67 7.34 -29.74
N PRO A 805 -11.85 7.93 -30.94
CA PRO A 805 -13.17 8.25 -31.46
C PRO A 805 -14.02 6.99 -31.75
N GLY A 806 -15.27 7.03 -31.29
CA GLY A 806 -16.31 6.05 -31.63
C GLY A 806 -16.33 4.83 -30.73
N ASN A 807 -17.03 3.79 -31.17
CA ASN A 807 -17.08 2.47 -30.54
C ASN A 807 -17.20 1.36 -31.64
N PRO A 808 -16.21 1.25 -32.54
CA PRO A 808 -16.33 0.44 -33.75
C PRO A 808 -16.23 -1.08 -33.50
N ASN A 809 -15.78 -1.49 -32.31
CA ASN A 809 -15.54 -2.89 -31.94
C ASN A 809 -16.66 -3.49 -31.07
N ILE A 810 -17.72 -2.73 -30.75
CA ILE A 810 -18.83 -3.26 -29.96
C ILE A 810 -19.51 -4.43 -30.67
N VAL A 811 -19.82 -5.49 -29.92
CA VAL A 811 -20.41 -6.73 -30.46
C VAL A 811 -21.90 -6.81 -30.15
N ASN A 812 -22.30 -6.37 -28.95
CA ASN A 812 -23.67 -6.46 -28.47
C ASN A 812 -24.06 -5.19 -27.70
N LEU A 813 -24.96 -4.40 -28.30
CA LEU A 813 -25.48 -3.14 -27.74
C LEU A 813 -26.38 -3.32 -26.52
N ASN A 814 -26.81 -4.53 -26.21
CA ASN A 814 -27.60 -4.80 -25.01
C ASN A 814 -26.74 -5.21 -23.81
N ARG A 815 -25.43 -5.41 -24.00
CA ARG A 815 -24.52 -5.95 -23.00
C ARG A 815 -23.49 -4.93 -22.55
N TRP A 816 -23.05 -5.01 -21.30
CA TRP A 816 -22.03 -4.13 -20.72
C TRP A 816 -20.73 -4.24 -21.50
N GLN A 817 -19.95 -3.17 -21.47
CA GLN A 817 -18.66 -3.07 -22.12
C GLN A 817 -17.66 -2.51 -21.11
N PRO A 818 -16.56 -3.23 -20.82
CA PRO A 818 -15.50 -2.69 -19.98
C PRO A 818 -14.83 -1.48 -20.64
N LEU A 819 -14.13 -0.66 -19.87
CA LEU A 819 -13.32 0.43 -20.38
C LEU A 819 -11.85 0.13 -20.16
N ALA A 820 -11.01 0.51 -21.14
CA ALA A 820 -9.56 0.50 -21.02
C ALA A 820 -9.07 1.96 -20.90
N LEU A 821 -8.53 2.32 -19.73
CA LEU A 821 -8.01 3.65 -19.41
C LEU A 821 -6.48 3.61 -19.31
N GLU A 822 -5.81 4.73 -19.59
CA GLU A 822 -4.34 4.81 -19.44
C GLU A 822 -3.91 4.65 -17.98
N ASN A 823 -4.64 5.29 -17.06
CA ASN A 823 -4.61 5.01 -15.63
C ASN A 823 -6.05 4.90 -15.13
N PHE A 824 -6.36 3.88 -14.34
CA PHE A 824 -7.64 3.75 -13.65
C PHE A 824 -7.42 4.02 -12.17
N ILE A 825 -7.98 5.11 -11.69
CA ILE A 825 -8.03 5.44 -10.26
C ILE A 825 -9.46 5.18 -9.83
N ASP A 826 -9.64 4.32 -8.83
CA ASP A 826 -10.98 4.01 -8.35
C ASP A 826 -11.64 5.22 -7.65
N GLN A 827 -12.89 5.05 -7.22
CA GLN A 827 -13.63 6.14 -6.60
C GLN A 827 -12.99 6.62 -5.29
N ALA A 828 -12.26 5.75 -4.57
CA ALA A 828 -11.58 6.05 -3.31
C ALA A 828 -10.14 6.58 -3.53
N GLY A 829 -9.72 6.83 -4.78
CA GLY A 829 -8.42 7.41 -5.08
C GLY A 829 -7.28 6.40 -5.24
N ASN A 830 -7.57 5.09 -5.24
CA ASN A 830 -6.54 4.05 -5.37
C ASN A 830 -6.24 3.71 -6.83
N ASP A 831 -4.95 3.57 -7.18
CA ASP A 831 -4.56 3.01 -8.47
C ASP A 831 -5.05 1.55 -8.59
N ALA A 832 -5.71 1.24 -9.71
CA ALA A 832 -6.23 -0.08 -10.01
C ALA A 832 -5.91 -0.50 -11.45
N ASN A 833 -6.32 -1.72 -11.82
CA ASN A 833 -6.11 -2.25 -13.16
C ASN A 833 -6.73 -1.31 -14.22
N SER A 834 -5.95 -0.93 -15.23
CA SER A 834 -6.34 -0.11 -16.38
C SER A 834 -7.57 -0.63 -17.14
N GLU A 835 -7.86 -1.93 -17.04
CA GLU A 835 -9.07 -2.57 -17.57
C GLU A 835 -9.76 -3.36 -16.44
N PRO A 836 -10.53 -2.70 -15.57
CA PRO A 836 -11.13 -3.35 -14.40
C PRO A 836 -12.22 -4.35 -14.81
N GLU A 837 -12.22 -5.51 -14.15
CA GLU A 837 -13.27 -6.52 -14.32
C GLU A 837 -14.64 -6.03 -13.79
N PHE A 838 -15.71 -6.72 -14.18
CA PHE A 838 -17.04 -6.46 -13.60
C PHE A 838 -16.99 -6.71 -12.10
N LEU A 839 -17.26 -5.71 -11.27
CA LEU A 839 -17.33 -5.87 -9.82
C LEU A 839 -18.61 -6.59 -9.38
N SER A 840 -18.45 -7.82 -8.87
CA SER A 840 -19.50 -8.63 -8.22
C SER A 840 -20.77 -8.93 -9.06
N PRO A 841 -20.69 -9.34 -10.34
CA PRO A 841 -21.86 -9.66 -11.18
C PRO A 841 -22.69 -10.84 -10.64
N GLU A 842 -22.17 -11.57 -9.66
CA GLU A 842 -22.75 -12.77 -9.09
C GLU A 842 -23.35 -12.54 -7.69
N TRP A 843 -23.34 -11.29 -7.21
CA TRP A 843 -23.68 -10.93 -5.83
C TRP A 843 -25.11 -11.26 -5.42
N GLY A 844 -26.01 -11.48 -6.37
CA GLY A 844 -27.36 -11.98 -6.09
C GLY A 844 -27.38 -13.35 -5.38
N SER A 845 -26.27 -14.10 -5.41
CA SER A 845 -26.13 -15.38 -4.70
C SER A 845 -25.76 -15.26 -3.22
N VAL A 846 -25.34 -14.07 -2.78
CA VAL A 846 -24.96 -13.82 -1.38
C VAL A 846 -26.19 -13.96 -0.48
N LEU A 847 -26.02 -14.55 0.70
CA LEU A 847 -27.13 -14.77 1.62
C LEU A 847 -27.77 -13.44 2.06
N PRO A 848 -29.09 -13.26 1.86
CA PRO A 848 -29.77 -12.01 2.22
C PRO A 848 -30.10 -11.94 3.72
N PHE A 849 -30.36 -10.72 4.18
CA PHE A 849 -30.85 -10.42 5.52
C PHE A 849 -32.37 -10.63 5.62
N ALA A 850 -33.16 -9.93 4.79
CA ALA A 850 -34.61 -9.93 4.83
C ALA A 850 -35.28 -10.41 3.54
N LEU A 851 -34.55 -10.51 2.42
CA LEU A 851 -35.07 -11.07 1.17
C LEU A 851 -35.39 -12.56 1.32
N SER A 852 -36.39 -13.01 0.57
CA SER A 852 -36.97 -14.35 0.70
C SER A 852 -37.12 -15.04 -0.65
N PRO A 853 -37.34 -16.36 -0.70
CA PRO A 853 -37.60 -17.06 -1.95
C PRO A 853 -38.80 -16.53 -2.74
N ASP A 854 -39.75 -15.84 -2.09
CA ASP A 854 -40.91 -15.23 -2.76
C ASP A 854 -40.54 -14.00 -3.61
N ASP A 855 -39.39 -13.36 -3.35
CA ASP A 855 -38.91 -12.23 -4.15
C ASP A 855 -37.91 -12.66 -5.23
N LEU A 856 -37.51 -13.94 -5.23
CA LEU A 856 -36.42 -14.48 -6.04
C LEU A 856 -36.91 -15.04 -7.38
N THR A 857 -36.25 -14.63 -8.45
CA THR A 857 -36.32 -15.30 -9.76
C THR A 857 -34.92 -15.80 -10.13
N ILE A 858 -34.82 -17.06 -10.55
CA ILE A 858 -33.56 -17.68 -10.96
C ILE A 858 -33.49 -17.77 -12.48
N TYR A 859 -32.37 -17.34 -13.03
CA TYR A 859 -32.09 -17.36 -14.45
C TYR A 859 -30.82 -18.13 -14.79
N THR A 860 -30.76 -18.66 -16.01
CA THR A 860 -29.57 -19.28 -16.59
C THR A 860 -29.32 -18.69 -17.97
N ARG A 861 -28.04 -18.45 -18.30
CA ARG A 861 -27.63 -18.00 -19.64
C ARG A 861 -27.44 -19.20 -20.56
N ASP A 862 -27.22 -18.94 -21.85
CA ASP A 862 -27.07 -19.96 -22.90
C ASP A 862 -25.88 -20.93 -22.66
N ASP A 863 -24.97 -20.59 -21.74
CA ASP A 863 -23.92 -21.47 -21.21
C ASP A 863 -24.37 -21.92 -19.80
N GLU A 864 -24.79 -23.19 -19.67
CA GLU A 864 -25.67 -23.72 -18.59
C GLU A 864 -24.98 -23.86 -17.20
N ASP A 865 -23.85 -23.20 -16.95
CA ASP A 865 -22.98 -23.51 -15.80
C ASP A 865 -23.14 -22.58 -14.58
N TYR A 866 -23.93 -21.50 -14.66
CA TYR A 866 -24.19 -20.60 -13.51
C TYR A 866 -25.65 -20.12 -13.43
N GLU A 867 -26.22 -20.15 -12.22
CA GLU A 867 -27.57 -19.67 -11.89
C GLU A 867 -27.53 -18.24 -11.32
N TYR A 868 -28.08 -17.28 -12.05
CA TYR A 868 -28.23 -15.90 -11.59
C TYR A 868 -29.47 -15.77 -10.72
N GLN A 869 -29.27 -15.42 -9.45
CA GLN A 869 -30.32 -15.12 -8.49
C GLN A 869 -30.69 -13.63 -8.58
N VAL A 870 -31.94 -13.34 -8.94
CA VAL A 870 -32.44 -11.98 -9.16
C VAL A 870 -33.62 -11.71 -8.22
N TYR A 871 -33.40 -10.88 -7.21
CA TYR A 871 -34.42 -10.48 -6.25
C TYR A 871 -35.16 -9.22 -6.72
N HIS A 872 -36.47 -9.16 -6.46
CA HIS A 872 -37.34 -8.05 -6.88
C HIS A 872 -37.21 -7.71 -8.38
N ASP A 873 -37.14 -8.73 -9.23
CA ASP A 873 -36.92 -8.57 -10.67
C ASP A 873 -37.93 -7.58 -11.30
N PRO A 874 -37.47 -6.42 -11.81
CA PRO A 874 -38.34 -5.44 -12.46
C PRO A 874 -38.72 -5.85 -13.89
N GLY A 875 -38.14 -6.94 -14.41
CA GLY A 875 -38.22 -7.34 -15.80
C GLY A 875 -37.16 -6.67 -16.68
N ALA A 876 -37.09 -7.12 -17.93
CA ALA A 876 -36.05 -6.71 -18.86
C ALA A 876 -36.07 -5.20 -19.17
N PRO A 877 -34.90 -4.54 -19.23
CA PRO A 877 -34.80 -3.16 -19.68
C PRO A 877 -35.13 -3.05 -21.18
N PRO A 878 -35.35 -1.84 -21.71
CA PRO A 878 -35.46 -1.64 -23.15
C PRO A 878 -34.20 -2.16 -23.85
N THR A 879 -34.34 -3.00 -24.87
CA THR A 879 -33.21 -3.47 -25.67
C THR A 879 -33.18 -2.77 -27.02
N PHE A 880 -31.97 -2.62 -27.57
CA PHE A 880 -31.67 -1.98 -28.84
C PHE A 880 -32.49 -2.51 -30.03
N ASP A 881 -32.76 -3.81 -30.05
CA ASP A 881 -33.45 -4.54 -31.12
C ASP A 881 -34.84 -5.07 -30.69
N GLY A 882 -35.30 -4.68 -29.51
CA GLY A 882 -36.57 -5.14 -28.93
C GLY A 882 -37.77 -4.28 -29.27
N ALA A 883 -38.93 -4.64 -28.72
CA ALA A 883 -40.17 -3.86 -28.88
C ALA A 883 -40.11 -2.45 -28.26
N LEU A 884 -39.13 -2.21 -27.39
CA LEU A 884 -38.87 -0.91 -26.74
C LEU A 884 -37.58 -0.25 -27.26
N ALA A 885 -37.12 -0.60 -28.47
CA ALA A 885 -35.92 -0.02 -29.08
C ALA A 885 -35.92 1.52 -29.12
N ASP A 886 -37.08 2.14 -29.33
CA ASP A 886 -37.21 3.60 -29.32
C ASP A 886 -36.96 4.20 -27.92
N GLU A 887 -37.29 3.47 -26.86
CA GLU A 887 -37.00 3.88 -25.48
C GLU A 887 -35.55 3.61 -25.10
N TYR A 888 -34.93 2.53 -25.59
CA TYR A 888 -33.48 2.32 -25.48
C TYR A 888 -32.71 3.51 -26.08
N LYS A 889 -33.04 3.88 -27.33
CA LYS A 889 -32.37 4.98 -28.05
C LYS A 889 -32.58 6.31 -27.34
N TRP A 890 -33.82 6.64 -26.98
CA TRP A 890 -34.12 7.89 -26.30
C TRP A 890 -33.46 7.97 -24.93
N SER A 891 -33.55 6.92 -24.11
CA SER A 891 -33.07 6.96 -22.73
C SER A 891 -31.57 7.18 -22.66
N HIS A 892 -30.79 6.53 -23.53
CA HIS A 892 -29.35 6.77 -23.61
C HIS A 892 -29.02 8.15 -24.19
N SER A 893 -29.61 8.55 -25.32
CA SER A 893 -29.37 9.88 -25.90
C SER A 893 -29.77 11.03 -24.97
N PHE A 894 -30.74 10.81 -24.08
CA PHE A 894 -31.17 11.81 -23.11
C PHE A 894 -30.08 12.22 -22.12
N VAL A 895 -29.15 11.30 -21.81
CA VAL A 895 -28.00 11.60 -20.95
C VAL A 895 -27.13 12.72 -21.54
N ALA A 896 -26.88 12.69 -22.86
CA ALA A 896 -26.17 13.76 -23.56
C ALA A 896 -26.96 15.08 -23.58
N VAL A 897 -28.31 15.03 -23.59
CA VAL A 897 -29.14 16.24 -23.49
C VAL A 897 -28.93 16.94 -22.15
N TRP A 898 -28.94 16.20 -21.03
CA TRP A 898 -28.71 16.79 -19.71
C TRP A 898 -27.26 17.23 -19.48
N SER A 899 -26.30 16.63 -20.18
CA SER A 899 -24.92 17.13 -20.22
C SER A 899 -24.83 18.59 -20.72
N SER A 900 -25.78 19.04 -21.55
CA SER A 900 -25.84 20.45 -21.99
C SER A 900 -26.13 21.47 -20.86
N HIS A 901 -26.52 21.00 -19.67
CA HIS A 901 -26.84 21.86 -18.53
C HIS A 901 -25.62 22.24 -17.69
N LEU A 902 -24.47 21.59 -17.90
CA LEU A 902 -23.33 21.64 -16.97
C LEU A 902 -22.53 22.95 -17.00
N ASP A 903 -22.83 23.89 -17.91
CA ASP A 903 -22.14 25.19 -17.98
C ASP A 903 -22.95 26.30 -17.29
N PRO A 904 -22.49 26.87 -16.18
CA PRO A 904 -23.22 27.91 -15.44
C PRO A 904 -23.25 29.27 -16.15
N THR A 905 -22.58 29.44 -17.30
CA THR A 905 -22.39 30.73 -17.97
C THR A 905 -23.16 30.88 -19.28
N VAL A 906 -23.56 29.77 -19.90
CA VAL A 906 -24.28 29.78 -21.18
C VAL A 906 -25.49 28.84 -21.19
N GLY A 907 -26.35 29.02 -22.20
CA GLY A 907 -27.47 28.12 -22.47
C GLY A 907 -28.40 27.95 -21.27
N ARG A 908 -28.80 26.69 -21.04
CA ARG A 908 -29.72 26.32 -19.97
C ARG A 908 -29.04 26.27 -18.59
N GLY A 909 -27.74 25.98 -18.54
CA GLY A 909 -27.00 25.94 -17.27
C GLY A 909 -26.86 27.32 -16.59
N ALA A 910 -26.88 28.42 -17.36
CA ALA A 910 -26.90 29.78 -16.82
C ALA A 910 -28.26 30.23 -16.25
N GLU A 911 -29.33 29.46 -16.44
CA GLU A 911 -30.63 29.82 -15.89
C GLU A 911 -30.67 29.59 -14.37
N LEU A 912 -31.18 30.59 -13.65
CA LEU A 912 -31.32 30.49 -12.19
C LEU A 912 -32.52 29.61 -11.83
N ILE A 913 -32.29 28.64 -10.94
CA ILE A 913 -33.31 27.75 -10.37
C ILE A 913 -33.35 27.90 -8.84
N ASP A 914 -34.53 27.72 -8.23
CA ASP A 914 -34.69 27.65 -6.78
C ASP A 914 -34.36 26.23 -6.32
N ILE A 915 -33.20 26.02 -5.70
CA ILE A 915 -32.74 24.69 -5.21
C ILE A 915 -33.11 24.41 -3.75
N SER A 916 -33.77 25.36 -3.08
CA SER A 916 -34.23 25.17 -1.71
C SER A 916 -35.39 24.16 -1.62
N PRO A 917 -35.76 23.70 -0.42
CA PRO A 917 -36.96 22.88 -0.24
C PRO A 917 -38.26 23.60 -0.63
N ASN A 918 -38.26 24.93 -0.85
CA ASN A 918 -39.42 25.63 -1.42
C ASN A 918 -39.60 25.35 -2.92
N GLY A 919 -38.50 25.18 -3.65
CA GLY A 919 -38.50 24.92 -5.10
C GLY A 919 -38.56 23.44 -5.45
N ILE A 920 -37.82 22.61 -4.71
CA ILE A 920 -37.62 21.18 -4.98
C ILE A 920 -38.12 20.35 -3.79
N GLY A 921 -38.70 19.19 -4.06
CA GLY A 921 -39.17 18.27 -3.02
C GLY A 921 -39.58 16.92 -3.60
N ASN A 922 -39.91 15.97 -2.72
CA ASN A 922 -40.11 14.58 -3.09
C ASN A 922 -41.30 14.33 -4.01
N ILE A 923 -41.26 13.16 -4.65
CA ILE A 923 -42.32 12.65 -5.52
C ILE A 923 -43.07 11.53 -4.82
N ALA A 924 -44.40 11.61 -4.81
CA ALA A 924 -45.22 10.54 -4.27
C ALA A 924 -45.07 9.25 -5.09
N VAL A 925 -44.93 8.10 -4.42
CA VAL A 925 -44.65 6.79 -5.04
C VAL A 925 -45.67 6.39 -6.11
N ASP A 926 -46.93 6.82 -5.98
CA ASP A 926 -47.98 6.56 -6.97
C ASP A 926 -47.83 7.37 -8.26
N GLN A 927 -46.97 8.39 -8.27
CA GLN A 927 -46.64 9.21 -9.44
C GLN A 927 -45.42 8.70 -10.21
N TYR A 928 -44.68 7.71 -9.69
CA TYR A 928 -43.61 7.10 -10.45
C TYR A 928 -44.15 6.32 -11.65
N PRO A 929 -43.51 6.46 -12.83
CA PRO A 929 -43.91 5.70 -14.00
C PRO A 929 -43.70 4.20 -13.75
N ARG A 930 -44.58 3.39 -14.35
CA ARG A 930 -44.58 1.92 -14.21
C ARG A 930 -44.21 1.21 -15.51
N ASP A 931 -43.88 1.97 -16.54
CA ASP A 931 -43.45 1.52 -17.85
C ASP A 931 -42.46 2.54 -18.45
N PHE A 932 -41.54 2.04 -19.28
CA PHE A 932 -40.49 2.87 -19.88
C PHE A 932 -41.01 4.01 -20.78
N PRO A 933 -42.04 3.85 -21.62
CA PRO A 933 -42.58 4.96 -22.41
C PRO A 933 -43.04 6.16 -21.57
N SER A 934 -43.58 5.90 -20.37
CA SER A 934 -44.00 6.95 -19.45
C SER A 934 -42.83 7.77 -18.88
N HIS A 935 -41.59 7.28 -18.94
CA HIS A 935 -40.40 8.00 -18.47
C HIS A 935 -40.22 9.34 -19.22
N ARG A 936 -40.60 9.43 -20.50
CA ARG A 936 -40.52 10.68 -21.30
C ARG A 936 -41.32 11.84 -20.73
N SER A 937 -42.38 11.54 -20.00
CA SER A 937 -43.21 12.56 -19.35
C SER A 937 -42.70 12.93 -17.95
N PHE A 938 -41.90 12.06 -17.36
CA PHE A 938 -41.32 12.23 -16.03
C PHE A 938 -40.01 13.02 -16.10
N PHE A 939 -39.06 12.58 -16.94
CA PHE A 939 -37.77 13.24 -17.13
C PHE A 939 -37.89 14.35 -18.17
N GLN A 940 -37.77 15.60 -17.72
CA GLN A 940 -37.97 16.77 -18.57
C GLN A 940 -36.64 17.35 -19.09
N ASP A 941 -36.69 17.92 -20.28
CA ASP A 941 -35.54 18.58 -20.92
C ASP A 941 -35.03 19.80 -20.13
N ASN A 942 -35.83 20.38 -19.24
CA ASN A 942 -35.48 21.57 -18.46
C ASN A 942 -34.57 21.27 -17.24
N GLY A 943 -34.23 20.01 -17.01
CA GLY A 943 -33.33 19.59 -15.94
C GLY A 943 -33.98 19.50 -14.55
N LEU A 944 -35.28 19.22 -14.47
CA LEU A 944 -35.98 18.99 -13.20
C LEU A 944 -36.89 17.77 -13.31
N ASP A 945 -37.16 17.14 -12.16
CA ASP A 945 -38.20 16.13 -12.02
C ASP A 945 -39.57 16.80 -11.71
N PRO A 946 -40.70 16.06 -11.69
CA PRO A 946 -42.01 16.66 -11.44
C PRO A 946 -42.30 16.96 -9.95
N GLY A 947 -41.31 16.77 -9.06
CA GLY A 947 -41.39 17.03 -7.64
C GLY A 947 -41.81 18.46 -7.32
N ARG A 948 -42.47 18.64 -6.17
CA ARG A 948 -42.93 19.96 -5.73
C ARG A 948 -42.40 20.22 -4.33
N GLY A 949 -41.70 21.34 -4.18
CA GLY A 949 -41.22 21.79 -2.88
C GLY A 949 -42.33 22.10 -1.88
N TYR A 950 -41.89 22.28 -0.63
CA TYR A 950 -42.66 22.58 0.56
C TYR A 950 -42.65 24.08 0.83
N ARG A 951 -43.81 24.67 1.12
CA ARG A 951 -43.87 26.11 1.40
C ARG A 951 -43.41 26.48 2.81
N VAL A 952 -43.50 25.55 3.76
CA VAL A 952 -43.33 25.79 5.19
C VAL A 952 -42.61 24.59 5.80
N ASN A 953 -41.61 24.85 6.62
CA ASN A 953 -40.95 23.84 7.43
C ASN A 953 -41.92 23.37 8.54
N PRO A 954 -42.25 22.07 8.61
CA PRO A 954 -43.26 21.56 9.54
C PRO A 954 -42.83 21.65 11.01
N THR A 955 -41.52 21.69 11.27
CA THR A 955 -40.93 21.74 12.61
C THR A 955 -40.86 23.17 13.15
N THR A 956 -40.42 24.12 12.33
CA THR A 956 -40.26 25.53 12.76
C THR A 956 -41.52 26.37 12.51
N GLY A 957 -42.35 26.00 11.54
CA GLY A 957 -43.52 26.76 11.09
C GLY A 957 -43.19 27.97 10.20
N GLU A 958 -41.92 28.19 9.89
CA GLU A 958 -41.44 29.27 9.01
C GLU A 958 -41.36 28.80 7.55
N PRO A 959 -41.49 29.71 6.57
CA PRO A 959 -41.31 29.36 5.15
C PRO A 959 -39.86 28.93 4.86
N TYR A 960 -39.68 27.99 3.93
CA TYR A 960 -38.35 27.73 3.36
C TYR A 960 -37.95 28.92 2.48
N GLU A 961 -36.78 29.48 2.73
CA GLU A 961 -36.27 30.62 1.97
C GLU A 961 -35.76 30.15 0.60
N PRO A 962 -36.21 30.74 -0.52
CA PRO A 962 -35.73 30.40 -1.86
C PRO A 962 -34.23 30.62 -2.04
N GLN A 963 -33.55 29.68 -2.71
CA GLN A 963 -32.13 29.77 -3.02
C GLN A 963 -31.91 29.70 -4.53
N MET A 964 -31.71 30.86 -5.15
CA MET A 964 -31.59 30.97 -6.61
C MET A 964 -30.13 30.82 -7.07
N VAL A 965 -29.80 29.73 -7.77
CA VAL A 965 -28.45 29.44 -8.29
C VAL A 965 -28.48 29.01 -9.76
N PRO A 966 -27.38 29.18 -10.52
CA PRO A 966 -27.29 28.64 -11.87
C PRO A 966 -27.49 27.12 -11.88
N LEU A 967 -28.30 26.61 -12.80
CA LEU A 967 -28.53 25.17 -12.97
C LEU A 967 -27.21 24.41 -13.19
N GLY A 968 -26.25 24.99 -13.93
CA GLY A 968 -24.95 24.38 -14.19
C GLY A 968 -24.08 24.23 -12.95
N ASP A 969 -24.20 25.12 -11.95
CA ASP A 969 -23.52 24.94 -10.67
C ASP A 969 -24.21 23.86 -9.84
N TYR A 970 -25.54 23.93 -9.70
CA TYR A 970 -26.31 22.93 -8.95
C TYR A 970 -26.06 21.51 -9.47
N THR A 971 -26.08 21.33 -10.79
CA THR A 971 -26.00 19.99 -11.39
C THR A 971 -24.61 19.37 -11.31
N ARG A 972 -23.53 20.17 -11.42
CA ARG A 972 -22.15 19.70 -11.21
C ARG A 972 -21.91 19.37 -9.73
N VAL A 973 -22.30 20.27 -8.82
CA VAL A 973 -22.19 20.02 -7.37
C VAL A 973 -22.97 18.76 -6.98
N LEU A 974 -24.19 18.58 -7.48
CA LEU A 974 -24.99 17.40 -7.19
C LEU A 974 -24.39 16.12 -7.76
N ALA A 975 -23.80 16.17 -8.96
CA ALA A 975 -23.13 15.03 -9.58
C ALA A 975 -21.91 14.57 -8.77
N GLU A 976 -21.10 15.51 -8.28
CA GLU A 976 -19.90 15.20 -7.50
C GLU A 976 -20.22 14.82 -6.05
N PHE A 977 -21.12 15.54 -5.37
CA PHE A 977 -21.51 15.24 -3.98
C PHE A 977 -21.97 13.79 -3.80
N TRP A 978 -22.89 13.31 -4.65
CA TRP A 978 -23.39 11.94 -4.60
C TRP A 978 -22.53 10.93 -5.37
N ALA A 979 -21.42 11.38 -5.97
CA ALA A 979 -20.38 10.50 -6.49
C ALA A 979 -19.27 10.27 -5.46
N ASP A 980 -19.45 10.75 -4.24
CA ASP A 980 -18.72 10.46 -3.02
C ASP A 980 -17.18 10.66 -3.03
N GLY A 981 -16.55 11.08 -4.14
CA GLY A 981 -15.16 11.57 -4.18
C GLY A 981 -14.06 10.62 -3.66
N PRO A 982 -12.78 11.03 -3.62
CA PRO A 982 -11.69 10.22 -3.06
C PRO A 982 -11.88 9.89 -1.56
N ASP A 983 -12.65 10.69 -0.82
CA ASP A 983 -12.99 10.43 0.59
C ASP A 983 -14.23 9.50 0.75
N SER A 984 -14.59 8.75 -0.29
CA SER A 984 -15.85 8.01 -0.39
C SER A 984 -15.97 6.86 0.61
N GLU A 985 -17.07 6.85 1.37
CA GLU A 985 -17.52 5.67 2.12
C GLU A 985 -18.36 4.72 1.25
N THR A 986 -18.37 4.93 -0.07
CA THR A 986 -19.33 4.43 -1.06
C THR A 986 -20.80 4.77 -0.71
N PRO A 987 -21.76 4.60 -1.63
CA PRO A 987 -23.15 4.93 -1.35
C PRO A 987 -23.73 4.31 -0.06
N PRO A 988 -23.48 3.03 0.30
CA PRO A 988 -24.00 2.51 1.56
C PRO A 988 -23.38 3.17 2.80
N GLY A 989 -22.08 3.52 2.79
CA GLY A 989 -21.44 4.20 3.92
C GLY A 989 -21.86 5.65 4.06
N HIS A 990 -22.10 6.36 2.95
CA HIS A 990 -22.61 7.73 2.99
C HIS A 990 -23.95 7.84 3.73
N TRP A 991 -24.83 6.84 3.61
CA TRP A 991 -26.08 6.80 4.40
C TRP A 991 -25.87 6.50 5.89
N PHE A 992 -24.75 5.88 6.27
CA PHE A 992 -24.35 5.79 7.68
C PHE A 992 -23.84 7.13 8.21
N VAL A 993 -23.11 7.92 7.41
CA VAL A 993 -22.74 9.30 7.77
C VAL A 993 -24.00 10.14 8.00
N ILE A 994 -24.97 10.09 7.09
CA ILE A 994 -26.26 10.79 7.25
C ILE A 994 -27.01 10.28 8.50
N LEU A 995 -27.02 8.97 8.76
CA LEU A 995 -27.64 8.42 9.97
C LEU A 995 -26.95 8.94 11.25
N ASN A 996 -25.62 9.05 11.24
CA ASN A 996 -24.86 9.59 12.35
C ASN A 996 -25.20 11.07 12.60
N GLU A 997 -25.25 11.89 11.54
CA GLU A 997 -25.68 13.29 11.65
C GLU A 997 -27.09 13.40 12.26
N VAL A 998 -28.01 12.53 11.82
CA VAL A 998 -29.38 12.47 12.37
C VAL A 998 -29.36 12.04 13.84
N ASN A 999 -28.58 11.02 14.20
CA ASN A 999 -28.50 10.53 15.58
C ASN A 999 -27.87 11.57 16.53
N ASP A 1000 -26.88 12.32 16.06
CA ASP A 1000 -26.13 13.32 16.81
C ASP A 1000 -26.88 14.68 16.89
N HIS A 1001 -27.90 14.88 16.05
CA HIS A 1001 -28.63 16.14 16.00
C HIS A 1001 -29.43 16.40 17.31
N PRO A 1002 -29.33 17.60 17.93
CA PRO A 1002 -29.96 17.88 19.24
C PRO A 1002 -31.49 17.81 19.30
N LEU A 1003 -32.17 17.83 18.14
CA LEU A 1003 -33.63 17.72 18.03
C LEU A 1003 -34.14 16.31 17.75
N SER A 1004 -33.24 15.33 17.61
CA SER A 1004 -33.61 13.94 17.36
C SER A 1004 -34.19 13.27 18.60
N THR A 1005 -35.12 12.35 18.38
CA THR A 1005 -35.69 11.49 19.44
C THR A 1005 -35.37 10.04 19.16
N ARG A 1006 -34.93 9.30 20.18
CA ARG A 1006 -34.48 7.91 20.06
C ARG A 1006 -35.64 6.94 20.25
N LYS A 1007 -36.66 7.11 19.42
CA LYS A 1007 -37.93 6.37 19.51
C LYS A 1007 -38.14 5.59 18.24
N VAL A 1008 -38.10 4.28 18.34
CA VAL A 1008 -38.38 3.39 17.20
C VAL A 1008 -39.81 3.66 16.72
N ARG A 1009 -39.98 3.95 15.42
CA ARG A 1009 -41.25 4.40 14.82
C ARG A 1009 -41.79 5.72 15.38
N GLY A 1010 -40.97 6.52 16.06
CA GLY A 1010 -41.36 7.81 16.66
C GLY A 1010 -42.31 7.68 17.87
N VAL A 1011 -42.49 6.47 18.41
CA VAL A 1011 -43.42 6.18 19.50
C VAL A 1011 -42.70 5.58 20.72
N GLY A 1012 -43.30 5.73 21.90
CA GLY A 1012 -42.76 5.16 23.14
C GLY A 1012 -41.83 6.12 23.91
N GLU A 1013 -41.05 5.53 24.81
CA GLU A 1013 -40.01 6.22 25.59
C GLU A 1013 -38.72 6.32 24.77
N ASP A 1014 -37.91 7.34 25.03
CA ASP A 1014 -36.60 7.46 24.39
C ASP A 1014 -35.68 6.32 24.87
N ARG A 1015 -35.03 5.65 23.92
CA ARG A 1015 -34.06 4.60 24.18
C ARG A 1015 -32.69 5.19 24.60
N PRO A 1016 -31.91 4.48 25.43
CA PRO A 1016 -30.50 4.80 25.70
C PRO A 1016 -29.66 4.92 24.42
N GLU A 1017 -28.53 5.61 24.51
CA GLU A 1017 -27.63 5.90 23.37
C GLU A 1017 -27.14 4.64 22.68
N LEU A 1018 -26.47 3.77 23.45
CA LEU A 1018 -25.92 2.53 22.92
C LEU A 1018 -27.00 1.66 22.27
N GLU A 1019 -28.15 1.51 22.93
CA GLU A 1019 -29.27 0.73 22.42
C GLU A 1019 -29.82 1.30 21.09
N TRP A 1020 -29.97 2.62 20.99
CA TRP A 1020 -30.41 3.26 19.76
C TRP A 1020 -29.42 3.05 18.62
N ASP A 1021 -28.14 3.27 18.87
CA ASP A 1021 -27.09 3.19 17.86
C ASP A 1021 -26.99 1.76 17.30
N VAL A 1022 -26.89 0.73 18.16
CA VAL A 1022 -26.81 -0.67 17.68
C VAL A 1022 -28.06 -1.12 16.92
N ILE A 1023 -29.26 -0.66 17.31
CA ILE A 1023 -30.49 -0.95 16.56
C ILE A 1023 -30.47 -0.23 15.21
N SER A 1024 -30.13 1.06 15.20
CA SER A 1024 -30.16 1.87 13.97
C SER A 1024 -29.16 1.35 12.93
N TYR A 1025 -27.95 0.99 13.35
CA TYR A 1025 -26.92 0.41 12.48
C TYR A 1025 -27.29 -0.99 12.01
N PHE A 1026 -27.86 -1.84 12.86
CA PHE A 1026 -28.30 -3.18 12.46
C PHE A 1026 -29.37 -3.11 11.37
N VAL A 1027 -30.36 -2.24 11.55
CA VAL A 1027 -31.46 -2.07 10.58
C VAL A 1027 -30.93 -1.48 9.26
N LEU A 1028 -30.14 -0.40 9.32
CA LEU A 1028 -29.61 0.23 8.12
C LEU A 1028 -28.61 -0.68 7.40
N GLY A 1029 -27.70 -1.32 8.14
CA GLY A 1029 -26.72 -2.25 7.60
C GLY A 1029 -27.37 -3.41 6.86
N GLY A 1030 -28.33 -4.11 7.48
CA GLY A 1030 -29.07 -5.20 6.83
C GLY A 1030 -29.84 -4.73 5.58
N THR A 1031 -30.32 -3.49 5.59
CA THR A 1031 -30.99 -2.88 4.43
C THR A 1031 -30.02 -2.59 3.29
N MET A 1032 -28.83 -2.05 3.60
CA MET A 1032 -27.80 -1.82 2.59
C MET A 1032 -27.33 -3.14 1.99
N HIS A 1033 -27.14 -4.17 2.80
CA HIS A 1033 -26.78 -5.51 2.32
C HIS A 1033 -27.81 -6.08 1.34
N ASP A 1034 -29.10 -6.03 1.66
CA ASP A 1034 -30.17 -6.50 0.77
C ASP A 1034 -30.32 -5.65 -0.49
N ALA A 1035 -30.10 -4.33 -0.39
CA ALA A 1035 -30.10 -3.44 -1.53
C ALA A 1035 -28.96 -3.80 -2.51
N ALA A 1036 -27.79 -4.17 -1.99
CA ALA A 1036 -26.66 -4.66 -2.78
C ALA A 1036 -27.02 -5.94 -3.53
N ILE A 1037 -27.56 -6.93 -2.82
CA ILE A 1037 -27.96 -8.23 -3.39
C ILE A 1037 -28.99 -8.06 -4.51
N ALA A 1038 -30.04 -7.26 -4.28
CA ALA A 1038 -31.07 -7.01 -5.28
C ALA A 1038 -30.51 -6.29 -6.51
N ALA A 1039 -29.78 -5.18 -6.31
CA ALA A 1039 -29.26 -4.40 -7.42
C ALA A 1039 -28.19 -5.15 -8.24
N TRP A 1040 -27.24 -5.82 -7.59
CA TRP A 1040 -26.18 -6.56 -8.30
C TRP A 1040 -26.64 -7.89 -8.89
N GLY A 1041 -27.64 -8.56 -8.32
CA GLY A 1041 -28.30 -9.69 -8.98
C GLY A 1041 -28.92 -9.29 -10.32
N ILE A 1042 -29.62 -8.15 -10.36
CA ILE A 1042 -30.20 -7.58 -11.59
C ILE A 1042 -29.10 -7.15 -12.57
N LYS A 1043 -28.09 -6.41 -12.12
CA LYS A 1043 -26.95 -5.99 -12.96
C LYS A 1043 -26.22 -7.17 -13.55
N GLY A 1044 -25.99 -8.20 -12.75
CA GLY A 1044 -25.36 -9.44 -13.14
C GLY A 1044 -26.09 -10.17 -14.24
N TRP A 1045 -27.42 -10.31 -14.11
CA TRP A 1045 -28.28 -11.02 -15.06
C TRP A 1045 -28.56 -10.24 -16.35
N TYR A 1046 -28.99 -8.99 -16.25
CA TYR A 1046 -29.31 -8.19 -17.43
C TYR A 1046 -28.06 -7.68 -18.13
N ASP A 1047 -26.97 -7.48 -17.39
CA ASP A 1047 -25.66 -7.07 -17.89
C ASP A 1047 -25.77 -5.89 -18.84
N TYR A 1048 -26.58 -4.89 -18.46
CA TYR A 1048 -27.01 -3.84 -19.35
C TYR A 1048 -25.94 -2.77 -19.59
N ILE A 1049 -25.91 -2.26 -20.83
CA ILE A 1049 -24.91 -1.32 -21.34
C ILE A 1049 -24.94 0.05 -20.62
N ARG A 1050 -23.80 0.76 -20.63
CA ARG A 1050 -23.63 2.12 -20.10
C ARG A 1050 -23.79 3.19 -21.19
N PRO A 1051 -24.15 4.45 -20.83
CA PRO A 1051 -24.35 5.54 -21.80
C PRO A 1051 -23.17 5.83 -22.73
N ILE A 1052 -21.93 5.84 -22.23
CA ILE A 1052 -20.76 6.12 -23.09
C ILE A 1052 -20.64 5.13 -24.25
N SER A 1053 -20.79 3.83 -23.96
CA SER A 1053 -20.72 2.77 -24.96
C SER A 1053 -21.86 2.85 -25.96
N SER A 1054 -23.09 3.06 -25.49
CA SER A 1054 -24.28 3.06 -26.36
C SER A 1054 -24.41 4.34 -27.19
N ILE A 1055 -24.10 5.51 -26.64
CA ILE A 1055 -24.14 6.80 -27.36
C ILE A 1055 -23.13 6.78 -28.50
N ARG A 1056 -21.87 6.39 -28.22
CA ARG A 1056 -20.81 6.36 -29.25
C ARG A 1056 -21.13 5.34 -30.35
N ALA A 1057 -21.58 4.14 -29.97
CA ALA A 1057 -21.94 3.12 -30.94
C ALA A 1057 -23.17 3.48 -31.80
N MET A 1058 -24.20 4.11 -31.21
CA MET A 1058 -25.34 4.61 -31.99
C MET A 1058 -24.93 5.76 -32.92
N ALA A 1059 -23.99 6.62 -32.49
CA ALA A 1059 -23.48 7.71 -33.32
C ALA A 1059 -22.67 7.20 -34.52
N ASP A 1060 -21.87 6.15 -34.36
CA ASP A 1060 -21.12 5.51 -35.45
C ASP A 1060 -22.02 4.97 -36.56
N LEU A 1061 -23.25 4.56 -36.21
CA LEU A 1061 -24.25 4.11 -37.19
C LEU A 1061 -24.89 5.27 -37.96
N GLY A 1062 -24.88 6.49 -37.41
CA GLY A 1062 -25.57 7.66 -37.97
C GLY A 1062 -26.84 8.03 -37.21
N GLN A 1063 -27.82 8.64 -37.87
CA GLN A 1063 -29.05 9.13 -37.23
C GLN A 1063 -30.30 8.31 -37.57
N SER A 1064 -31.26 8.21 -36.66
CA SER A 1064 -32.48 7.40 -36.83
C SER A 1064 -33.80 8.18 -36.91
N SER A 1065 -33.77 9.51 -37.03
CA SER A 1065 -34.97 10.36 -36.96
C SER A 1065 -35.64 10.63 -38.31
N ASP A 1066 -34.88 10.69 -39.41
CA ASP A 1066 -35.41 11.03 -40.74
C ASP A 1066 -34.69 10.28 -41.87
N GLU A 1067 -35.40 9.41 -42.58
CA GLU A 1067 -34.89 8.61 -43.71
C GLU A 1067 -34.34 9.46 -44.87
N GLU A 1068 -34.76 10.72 -44.98
CA GLU A 1068 -34.39 11.62 -46.07
C GLU A 1068 -33.14 12.48 -45.75
N LEU A 1069 -32.66 12.46 -44.50
CA LEU A 1069 -31.44 13.15 -44.09
C LEU A 1069 -30.18 12.29 -44.30
N PRO A 1070 -28.99 12.91 -44.49
CA PRO A 1070 -27.72 12.19 -44.56
C PRO A 1070 -27.49 11.29 -43.34
N SER A 1071 -26.67 10.24 -43.54
CA SER A 1071 -26.28 9.28 -42.51
C SER A 1071 -27.46 8.62 -41.79
N TYR A 1072 -28.61 8.45 -42.46
CA TYR A 1072 -29.72 7.70 -41.87
C TYR A 1072 -29.37 6.24 -41.65
N HIS A 1073 -29.65 5.75 -40.46
CA HIS A 1073 -29.64 4.35 -40.09
C HIS A 1073 -30.76 4.09 -39.09
N GLU A 1074 -31.56 3.04 -39.30
CA GLU A 1074 -32.72 2.74 -38.43
C GLU A 1074 -32.32 2.56 -36.95
N ASN A 1075 -31.08 2.11 -36.73
CA ASN A 1075 -30.49 1.92 -35.40
C ASN A 1075 -29.50 3.01 -34.97
N GLY A 1076 -29.44 4.11 -35.72
CA GLY A 1076 -28.64 5.28 -35.35
C GLY A 1076 -29.19 6.00 -34.13
N ILE A 1077 -28.52 7.09 -33.77
CA ILE A 1077 -28.93 7.95 -32.67
C ILE A 1077 -30.09 8.89 -33.09
N PRO A 1078 -31.12 9.09 -32.27
CA PRO A 1078 -32.22 9.99 -32.60
C PRO A 1078 -31.77 11.45 -32.56
N LEU A 1079 -32.00 12.18 -33.66
CA LEU A 1079 -31.82 13.63 -33.71
C LEU A 1079 -32.81 14.34 -32.79
N LYS A 1080 -32.33 15.40 -32.13
CA LYS A 1080 -33.11 16.30 -31.30
C LYS A 1080 -32.65 17.72 -31.57
N PRO A 1081 -33.43 18.53 -32.30
CA PRO A 1081 -33.04 19.89 -32.66
C PRO A 1081 -32.57 20.72 -31.45
N GLY A 1082 -31.42 21.38 -31.58
CA GLY A 1082 -30.77 22.14 -30.53
C GLY A 1082 -29.91 21.32 -29.54
N TYR A 1083 -29.87 20.00 -29.65
CA TYR A 1083 -29.09 19.13 -28.77
C TYR A 1083 -28.30 18.03 -29.50
N ILE A 1084 -28.92 17.36 -30.47
CA ILE A 1084 -28.34 16.25 -31.23
C ILE A 1084 -28.66 16.49 -32.71
N GLU A 1085 -27.63 16.78 -33.49
CA GLU A 1085 -27.76 17.24 -34.88
C GLU A 1085 -26.70 16.61 -35.79
N LEU A 1086 -26.89 16.77 -37.10
CA LEU A 1086 -25.86 16.46 -38.08
C LEU A 1086 -24.88 17.63 -38.20
N VAL A 1087 -23.61 17.32 -38.46
CA VAL A 1087 -22.62 18.31 -38.85
C VAL A 1087 -22.90 18.76 -40.30
N ASP A 1088 -23.17 20.05 -40.50
CA ASP A 1088 -23.39 20.67 -41.81
C ASP A 1088 -22.06 21.15 -42.43
N THR A 1089 -22.04 21.45 -43.74
CA THR A 1089 -20.84 21.94 -44.45
C THR A 1089 -20.31 23.29 -43.95
N ASP A 1090 -21.16 24.11 -43.33
CA ASP A 1090 -20.77 25.41 -42.77
C ASP A 1090 -20.53 25.34 -41.25
N ASP A 1091 -20.57 24.14 -40.66
CA ASP A 1091 -20.38 23.92 -39.23
C ASP A 1091 -18.90 24.00 -38.85
N PRO A 1092 -18.51 24.63 -37.72
CA PRO A 1092 -17.13 24.62 -37.23
C PRO A 1092 -16.54 23.21 -37.06
N LEU A 1093 -17.38 22.20 -36.77
CA LEU A 1093 -16.97 20.81 -36.64
C LEU A 1093 -16.81 20.07 -37.97
N ALA A 1094 -17.19 20.66 -39.11
CA ALA A 1094 -17.10 20.03 -40.44
C ALA A 1094 -15.68 19.53 -40.78
N GLY A 1095 -14.67 20.16 -40.20
CA GLY A 1095 -13.26 19.88 -40.47
C GLY A 1095 -12.73 20.66 -41.68
N ALA A 1096 -11.44 20.55 -41.97
CA ALA A 1096 -10.80 21.37 -43.00
C ALA A 1096 -11.18 20.96 -44.44
N ASN A 1097 -11.68 19.74 -44.62
CA ASN A 1097 -12.05 19.12 -45.88
C ASN A 1097 -13.48 18.53 -45.84
N ASP A 1098 -14.36 19.05 -44.98
CA ASP A 1098 -15.71 18.52 -44.74
C ASP A 1098 -15.71 17.05 -44.28
N GLU A 1099 -14.61 16.56 -43.66
CA GLU A 1099 -14.43 15.16 -43.25
C GLU A 1099 -15.44 14.68 -42.20
N ASN A 1100 -16.04 15.60 -41.44
CA ASN A 1100 -17.04 15.29 -40.42
C ASN A 1100 -18.47 15.61 -40.87
N VAL A 1101 -18.69 16.15 -42.07
CA VAL A 1101 -20.03 16.49 -42.55
C VAL A 1101 -20.90 15.22 -42.62
N GLY A 1102 -22.09 15.30 -42.03
CA GLY A 1102 -22.99 14.16 -41.88
C GLY A 1102 -22.69 13.25 -40.68
N LYS A 1103 -21.64 13.49 -39.90
CA LYS A 1103 -21.49 12.88 -38.58
C LYS A 1103 -22.47 13.49 -37.58
N ILE A 1104 -22.64 12.83 -36.44
CA ILE A 1104 -23.46 13.32 -35.33
C ILE A 1104 -22.64 14.25 -34.43
N LYS A 1105 -23.24 15.39 -34.06
CA LYS A 1105 -22.74 16.29 -33.02
C LYS A 1105 -23.73 16.39 -31.87
N LEU A 1106 -23.20 16.58 -30.65
CA LEU A 1106 -23.94 16.74 -29.41
C LEU A 1106 -23.60 18.09 -28.79
N LEU A 1107 -24.59 18.81 -28.28
CA LEU A 1107 -24.37 19.94 -27.38
C LEU A 1107 -24.22 19.39 -25.95
N ALA A 1108 -23.00 19.30 -25.45
CA ALA A 1108 -22.69 18.60 -24.20
C ALA A 1108 -21.43 19.19 -23.52
N TRP A 1109 -21.13 18.73 -22.31
CA TRP A 1109 -19.84 19.01 -21.67
C TRP A 1109 -18.70 18.53 -22.56
N ARG A 1110 -17.69 19.38 -22.76
CA ARG A 1110 -16.66 19.15 -23.79
C ARG A 1110 -15.70 18.02 -23.49
N GLY A 1111 -15.62 17.54 -22.24
CA GLY A 1111 -14.78 16.42 -21.86
C GLY A 1111 -13.44 16.81 -21.23
N PRO A 1112 -12.70 15.81 -20.74
CA PRO A 1112 -11.44 16.02 -20.01
C PRO A 1112 -10.32 16.61 -20.86
N ASP A 1113 -10.35 16.50 -22.20
CA ASP A 1113 -9.34 17.09 -23.10
C ASP A 1113 -9.23 18.62 -23.00
N TYR A 1114 -10.21 19.28 -22.36
CA TYR A 1114 -10.25 20.72 -22.13
C TYR A 1114 -9.81 21.11 -20.70
N ILE A 1115 -9.43 20.14 -19.88
CA ILE A 1115 -8.95 20.31 -18.51
C ILE A 1115 -7.50 19.86 -18.44
N VAL A 1116 -6.56 20.79 -18.27
CA VAL A 1116 -5.16 20.49 -18.00
C VAL A 1116 -4.90 20.56 -16.49
N ASP A 1117 -5.48 21.56 -15.83
CA ASP A 1117 -5.44 21.75 -14.39
C ASP A 1117 -6.87 21.94 -13.85
N PRO A 1118 -7.45 20.95 -13.15
CA PRO A 1118 -8.83 21.02 -12.66
C PRO A 1118 -9.05 22.14 -11.64
N THR A 1119 -8.01 22.72 -11.04
CA THR A 1119 -8.15 23.85 -10.10
C THR A 1119 -8.35 25.19 -10.81
N THR A 1120 -8.02 25.28 -12.11
CA THR A 1120 -8.06 26.53 -12.87
C THR A 1120 -8.88 26.48 -14.15
N ASP A 1121 -9.00 25.32 -14.77
CA ASP A 1121 -9.68 25.12 -16.05
C ASP A 1121 -11.16 24.78 -15.89
N VAL A 1122 -11.95 25.11 -16.91
CA VAL A 1122 -13.38 24.74 -17.04
C VAL A 1122 -13.61 24.21 -18.44
N ALA A 1123 -14.14 23.00 -18.55
CA ALA A 1123 -14.41 22.40 -19.85
C ALA A 1123 -15.63 23.06 -20.47
N GLY A 1124 -16.68 23.39 -19.72
CA GLY A 1124 -17.88 24.07 -20.25
C GLY A 1124 -18.64 23.24 -21.30
N VAL A 1125 -19.67 23.84 -21.90
CA VAL A 1125 -20.59 23.17 -22.85
C VAL A 1125 -20.48 23.78 -24.25
N ASP A 1126 -20.28 22.94 -25.27
CA ASP A 1126 -20.32 23.33 -26.68
C ASP A 1126 -20.70 22.13 -27.56
N TRP A 1127 -20.83 22.36 -28.87
CA TRP A 1127 -20.98 21.30 -29.85
C TRP A 1127 -19.69 20.48 -29.95
N ILE A 1128 -19.80 19.17 -29.72
CA ILE A 1128 -18.74 18.18 -29.90
C ILE A 1128 -19.19 17.06 -30.83
N LEU A 1129 -18.25 16.36 -31.45
CA LEU A 1129 -18.56 15.13 -32.19
C LEU A 1129 -19.01 14.04 -31.20
N ALA A 1130 -20.12 13.37 -31.51
CA ALA A 1130 -20.71 12.36 -30.62
C ALA A 1130 -19.78 11.15 -30.38
N GLU A 1131 -18.94 10.83 -31.36
CA GLU A 1131 -17.89 9.80 -31.27
C GLU A 1131 -16.84 10.11 -30.19
N ASN A 1132 -16.73 11.36 -29.75
CA ASN A 1132 -15.80 11.82 -28.70
C ASN A 1132 -16.53 12.19 -27.39
N TRP A 1133 -17.79 11.81 -27.20
CA TRP A 1133 -18.54 12.19 -26.01
C TRP A 1133 -18.02 11.50 -24.74
N TRP A 1134 -17.96 12.25 -23.64
CA TRP A 1134 -17.59 11.77 -22.30
C TRP A 1134 -18.72 12.08 -21.30
N PRO A 1135 -18.97 11.19 -20.33
CA PRO A 1135 -19.76 11.54 -19.14
C PRO A 1135 -19.01 12.58 -18.29
N TYR A 1136 -19.72 13.33 -17.46
CA TYR A 1136 -19.12 14.30 -16.54
C TYR A 1136 -18.45 13.56 -15.37
N GLN A 1137 -17.21 13.15 -15.60
CA GLN A 1137 -16.40 12.31 -14.71
C GLN A 1137 -14.91 12.60 -14.94
N ARG A 1138 -14.04 12.15 -14.02
CA ARG A 1138 -12.58 12.17 -14.20
C ARG A 1138 -12.15 11.24 -15.33
N PRO A 1139 -11.06 11.57 -16.06
CA PRO A 1139 -10.53 10.69 -17.12
C PRO A 1139 -10.04 9.34 -16.57
N THR A 1140 -9.69 9.27 -15.29
CA THR A 1140 -9.24 8.05 -14.60
C THR A 1140 -10.39 7.22 -14.01
N PHE A 1141 -11.62 7.74 -13.99
CA PHE A 1141 -12.82 7.04 -13.51
C PHE A 1141 -14.05 7.44 -14.33
N VAL A 1142 -14.19 6.90 -15.54
CA VAL A 1142 -15.20 7.36 -16.52
C VAL A 1142 -16.60 6.80 -16.26
N THR A 1143 -16.67 5.55 -15.81
CA THR A 1143 -17.90 4.90 -15.34
C THR A 1143 -17.50 3.78 -14.39
N PRO A 1144 -18.33 3.46 -13.37
CA PRO A 1144 -18.03 2.32 -12.50
C PRO A 1144 -17.93 1.00 -13.28
N PRO A 1145 -17.06 0.06 -12.85
CA PRO A 1145 -16.73 -1.16 -13.58
C PRO A 1145 -17.81 -2.25 -13.40
N PHE A 1146 -19.06 -1.93 -13.77
CA PHE A 1146 -20.20 -2.84 -13.72
C PHE A 1146 -21.38 -2.31 -14.55
N ALA A 1147 -22.29 -3.21 -14.91
CA ALA A 1147 -23.49 -2.92 -15.71
C ALA A 1147 -24.40 -1.83 -15.11
N GLY A 1148 -25.16 -1.17 -15.98
CA GLY A 1148 -26.04 -0.05 -15.63
C GLY A 1148 -27.31 -0.46 -14.88
N TYR A 1149 -28.11 -1.35 -15.44
CA TYR A 1149 -29.47 -1.63 -14.98
C TYR A 1149 -29.52 -2.61 -13.80
N VAL A 1150 -30.07 -2.26 -12.64
CA VAL A 1150 -30.62 -0.95 -12.21
C VAL A 1150 -29.55 -0.10 -11.50
N SER A 1151 -29.81 1.20 -11.32
CA SER A 1151 -28.91 2.10 -10.59
C SER A 1151 -28.77 1.68 -9.13
N GLY A 1152 -27.55 1.33 -8.71
CA GLY A 1152 -27.25 0.95 -7.33
C GLY A 1152 -27.48 2.11 -6.35
N HIS A 1153 -27.07 3.33 -6.70
CA HIS A 1153 -27.32 4.52 -5.89
C HIS A 1153 -28.81 4.78 -5.70
N SER A 1154 -29.62 4.64 -6.76
CA SER A 1154 -31.08 4.81 -6.65
C SER A 1154 -31.70 3.78 -5.70
N THR A 1155 -31.20 2.54 -5.71
CA THR A 1155 -31.66 1.46 -4.82
C THR A 1155 -31.23 1.65 -3.37
N TYR A 1156 -29.92 1.86 -3.11
CA TYR A 1156 -29.41 2.12 -1.75
C TYR A 1156 -30.10 3.32 -1.12
N SER A 1157 -30.09 4.46 -1.82
CA SER A 1157 -30.56 5.71 -1.27
C SER A 1157 -32.05 5.68 -0.97
N ARG A 1158 -32.85 5.05 -1.83
CA ARG A 1158 -34.28 4.94 -1.54
C ARG A 1158 -34.56 3.96 -0.40
N ALA A 1159 -33.84 2.84 -0.32
CA ALA A 1159 -33.98 1.91 0.79
C ALA A 1159 -33.62 2.54 2.13
N ALA A 1160 -32.50 3.28 2.19
CA ALA A 1160 -32.08 4.02 3.38
C ALA A 1160 -33.13 5.07 3.80
N ALA A 1161 -33.64 5.87 2.86
CA ALA A 1161 -34.66 6.88 3.16
C ALA A 1161 -35.95 6.28 3.75
N GLU A 1162 -36.40 5.12 3.25
CA GLU A 1162 -37.57 4.43 3.82
C GLU A 1162 -37.28 3.91 5.23
N VAL A 1163 -36.10 3.33 5.45
CA VAL A 1163 -35.67 2.87 6.78
C VAL A 1163 -35.56 4.02 7.77
N MET A 1164 -34.91 5.12 7.41
CA MET A 1164 -34.76 6.28 8.30
C MET A 1164 -36.11 6.90 8.65
N THR A 1165 -37.03 6.94 7.67
CA THR A 1165 -38.42 7.39 7.92
C THR A 1165 -39.13 6.45 8.89
N ALA A 1166 -39.03 5.13 8.68
CA ALA A 1166 -39.69 4.14 9.53
C ALA A 1166 -39.07 4.07 10.94
N LEU A 1167 -37.75 4.21 11.04
CA LEU A 1167 -36.99 4.14 12.28
C LEU A 1167 -37.27 5.34 13.17
N THR A 1168 -37.19 6.57 12.63
CA THR A 1168 -37.44 7.80 13.39
C THR A 1168 -38.94 8.09 13.58
N GLY A 1169 -39.79 7.52 12.72
CA GLY A 1169 -41.23 7.82 12.68
C GLY A 1169 -41.56 9.20 12.11
N ASP A 1170 -40.57 9.88 11.52
CA ASP A 1170 -40.71 11.18 10.87
C ASP A 1170 -40.09 11.10 9.46
N GLU A 1171 -40.75 11.70 8.47
CA GLU A 1171 -40.21 11.75 7.11
C GLU A 1171 -39.20 12.89 6.93
N TYR A 1172 -39.20 13.87 7.85
CA TYR A 1172 -38.33 15.04 7.81
C TYR A 1172 -37.01 14.79 8.55
N PHE A 1173 -35.95 15.44 8.09
CA PHE A 1173 -34.73 15.57 8.87
C PHE A 1173 -35.02 16.29 10.20
N PRO A 1174 -34.27 16.03 11.28
CA PRO A 1174 -34.39 16.77 12.53
C PRO A 1174 -34.33 18.29 12.30
N GLY A 1175 -35.23 19.06 12.94
CA GLY A 1175 -35.36 20.50 12.65
C GLY A 1175 -36.10 20.84 11.35
N GLY A 1176 -36.50 19.83 10.58
CA GLY A 1176 -37.21 19.94 9.31
C GLY A 1176 -36.30 20.13 8.10
N MET A 1177 -34.97 20.09 8.24
CA MET A 1177 -34.04 20.29 7.12
C MET A 1177 -32.64 19.76 7.46
N SER A 1178 -31.96 19.18 6.46
CA SER A 1178 -30.50 19.00 6.45
C SER A 1178 -29.90 19.79 5.28
N ASP A 1179 -28.63 20.16 5.38
CA ASP A 1179 -27.93 20.96 4.41
C ASP A 1179 -26.44 20.63 4.27
N PHE A 1180 -25.88 20.93 3.09
CA PHE A 1180 -24.47 20.77 2.76
C PHE A 1180 -23.97 21.99 1.98
N GLU A 1181 -22.91 22.65 2.45
CA GLU A 1181 -22.36 23.85 1.81
C GLU A 1181 -21.26 23.51 0.79
N ALA A 1182 -21.44 23.96 -0.44
CA ALA A 1182 -20.43 23.91 -1.50
C ALA A 1182 -19.90 25.32 -1.75
N GLU A 1183 -18.66 25.56 -1.32
CA GLU A 1183 -18.01 26.87 -1.47
C GLU A 1183 -17.59 27.14 -2.92
N GLN A 1184 -17.74 28.41 -3.35
CA GLN A 1184 -17.32 28.86 -4.67
C GLN A 1184 -15.86 28.49 -4.96
N ASP A 1185 -15.59 27.91 -6.12
CA ASP A 1185 -14.25 27.53 -6.60
C ASP A 1185 -13.48 26.53 -5.71
N HIS A 1186 -14.11 25.96 -4.67
CA HIS A 1186 -13.45 25.14 -3.65
C HIS A 1186 -14.06 23.73 -3.45
N PHE A 1187 -15.12 23.38 -4.18
CA PHE A 1187 -15.78 22.08 -4.03
C PHE A 1187 -15.59 21.13 -5.23
N LEU A 1188 -15.69 21.62 -6.47
CA LEU A 1188 -15.59 20.73 -7.64
C LEU A 1188 -14.15 20.27 -7.83
N VAL A 1189 -13.98 18.98 -8.08
CA VAL A 1189 -12.68 18.32 -8.26
C VAL A 1189 -12.43 17.89 -9.71
N PHE A 1190 -13.45 17.88 -10.57
CA PHE A 1190 -13.28 17.51 -11.99
C PHE A 1190 -12.84 18.70 -12.86
N GLU A 1191 -13.25 19.90 -12.48
CA GLU A 1191 -12.92 21.17 -13.10
C GLU A 1191 -13.22 22.30 -12.11
N LYS A 1192 -12.79 23.53 -12.40
CA LYS A 1192 -12.99 24.66 -11.50
C LYS A 1192 -14.48 24.96 -11.27
N GLY A 1193 -14.87 25.08 -10.01
CA GLY A 1193 -16.16 25.62 -9.58
C GLY A 1193 -16.60 25.11 -8.21
N PRO A 1194 -17.86 25.32 -7.80
CA PRO A 1194 -18.92 26.02 -8.54
C PRO A 1194 -18.64 27.53 -8.73
N SER A 1195 -19.35 28.19 -9.65
CA SER A 1195 -19.14 29.62 -9.95
C SER A 1195 -19.72 30.58 -8.90
N VAL A 1196 -20.58 30.06 -8.02
CA VAL A 1196 -21.09 30.73 -6.81
C VAL A 1196 -21.15 29.69 -5.69
N SER A 1197 -21.02 30.14 -4.43
CA SER A 1197 -21.33 29.26 -3.30
C SER A 1197 -22.81 28.88 -3.33
N LEU A 1198 -23.12 27.64 -3.03
CA LEU A 1198 -24.49 27.14 -2.91
C LEU A 1198 -24.59 26.11 -1.80
N THR A 1199 -25.80 25.91 -1.29
CA THR A 1199 -26.08 24.95 -0.22
C THR A 1199 -27.10 23.94 -0.74
N LEU A 1200 -26.73 22.66 -0.81
CA LEU A 1200 -27.71 21.59 -1.04
C LEU A 1200 -28.60 21.49 0.20
N GLN A 1201 -29.91 21.35 0.01
CA GLN A 1201 -30.87 21.35 1.12
C GLN A 1201 -31.94 20.29 0.89
N TRP A 1202 -32.28 19.57 1.96
CA TRP A 1202 -33.27 18.49 1.94
C TRP A 1202 -34.21 18.62 3.13
N ALA A 1203 -35.52 18.65 2.90
CA ALA A 1203 -36.48 18.64 4.00
C ALA A 1203 -36.72 17.22 4.51
N THR A 1204 -36.80 16.26 3.59
CA THR A 1204 -37.08 14.84 3.87
C THR A 1204 -35.93 13.94 3.43
N TYR A 1205 -35.79 12.77 4.06
CA TYR A 1205 -34.83 11.73 3.61
C TYR A 1205 -35.09 11.33 2.15
N ARG A 1206 -36.36 11.39 1.72
CA ARG A 1206 -36.76 11.07 0.35
C ARG A 1206 -36.30 12.10 -0.67
N ASP A 1207 -36.17 13.37 -0.28
CA ASP A 1207 -35.60 14.44 -1.13
C ASP A 1207 -34.14 14.15 -1.43
N ALA A 1208 -33.34 13.84 -0.40
CA ALA A 1208 -31.93 13.47 -0.54
C ALA A 1208 -31.77 12.26 -1.48
N SER A 1209 -32.59 11.23 -1.27
CA SER A 1209 -32.60 10.03 -2.13
C SER A 1209 -33.02 10.31 -3.59
N ASP A 1210 -34.00 11.19 -3.82
CA ASP A 1210 -34.42 11.58 -5.16
C ASP A 1210 -33.33 12.37 -5.90
N GLN A 1211 -32.66 13.29 -5.19
CA GLN A 1211 -31.54 14.05 -5.74
C GLN A 1211 -30.30 13.17 -6.00
N CYS A 1212 -29.98 12.23 -5.10
CA CYS A 1212 -28.92 11.24 -5.31
C CYS A 1212 -29.15 10.44 -6.60
N SER A 1213 -30.38 9.97 -6.79
CA SER A 1213 -30.78 9.22 -7.99
C SER A 1213 -30.62 10.04 -9.28
N LEU A 1214 -31.07 11.29 -9.24
CA LEU A 1214 -30.97 12.25 -10.33
C LEU A 1214 -29.52 12.52 -10.73
N SER A 1215 -28.63 12.71 -9.74
CA SER A 1215 -27.22 13.05 -9.95
C SER A 1215 -26.50 12.11 -10.93
N ARG A 1216 -26.90 10.83 -11.00
CA ARG A 1216 -26.28 9.82 -11.87
C ARG A 1216 -26.55 10.05 -13.36
N ILE A 1217 -27.63 10.75 -13.69
CA ILE A 1217 -27.97 11.13 -15.07
C ILE A 1217 -27.13 12.35 -15.49
N TRP A 1218 -26.95 13.34 -14.61
CA TRP A 1218 -26.06 14.50 -14.86
C TRP A 1218 -24.59 14.11 -14.90
N GLY A 1219 -24.16 13.21 -14.03
CA GLY A 1219 -22.83 12.59 -14.08
C GLY A 1219 -22.60 11.75 -15.34
N GLY A 1220 -23.65 11.46 -16.13
CA GLY A 1220 -23.53 10.82 -17.44
C GLY A 1220 -23.47 9.29 -17.42
N ILE A 1221 -23.64 8.65 -16.27
CA ILE A 1221 -23.31 7.22 -16.08
C ILE A 1221 -24.53 6.30 -16.01
N HIS A 1222 -25.73 6.85 -15.81
CA HIS A 1222 -26.99 6.09 -15.84
C HIS A 1222 -28.04 6.77 -16.73
N PRO A 1223 -28.70 6.04 -17.65
CA PRO A 1223 -29.87 6.53 -18.36
C PRO A 1223 -31.14 6.47 -17.48
N PRO A 1224 -32.21 7.25 -17.81
CA PRO A 1224 -33.51 7.18 -17.14
C PRO A 1224 -34.11 5.78 -16.95
N ALA A 1225 -33.76 4.81 -17.80
CA ALA A 1225 -34.21 3.43 -17.66
C ALA A 1225 -33.68 2.74 -16.40
N ASP A 1226 -32.51 3.14 -15.89
CA ASP A 1226 -31.86 2.51 -14.74
C ASP A 1226 -32.38 3.03 -13.39
N ASP A 1227 -32.94 4.25 -13.39
CA ASP A 1227 -33.25 5.00 -12.18
C ASP A 1227 -34.56 4.54 -11.49
N ILE A 1228 -35.70 4.72 -12.17
CA ILE A 1228 -37.03 4.49 -11.56
C ILE A 1228 -37.19 3.05 -11.02
N PRO A 1229 -36.81 1.99 -11.76
CA PRO A 1229 -36.87 0.64 -11.22
C PRO A 1229 -36.00 0.48 -9.96
N GLY A 1230 -34.81 1.09 -9.94
CA GLY A 1230 -33.93 1.11 -8.78
C GLY A 1230 -34.59 1.72 -7.54
N ARG A 1231 -35.26 2.88 -7.67
CA ARG A 1231 -36.02 3.50 -6.57
C ARG A 1231 -37.16 2.60 -6.10
N LEU A 1232 -37.91 1.98 -7.01
CA LEU A 1232 -39.04 1.10 -6.67
C LEU A 1232 -38.60 -0.19 -5.95
N ILE A 1233 -37.42 -0.71 -6.27
CA ILE A 1233 -36.80 -1.82 -5.54
C ILE A 1233 -36.37 -1.35 -4.16
N GLY A 1234 -35.73 -0.18 -4.06
CA GLY A 1234 -35.31 0.39 -2.78
C GLY A 1234 -36.45 0.54 -1.78
N ILE A 1235 -37.65 0.94 -2.23
CA ILE A 1235 -38.84 1.01 -1.36
C ILE A 1235 -39.18 -0.36 -0.77
N GLN A 1236 -39.24 -1.40 -1.62
CA GLN A 1236 -39.58 -2.77 -1.18
C GLN A 1236 -38.53 -3.32 -0.23
N VAL A 1237 -37.24 -3.11 -0.52
CA VAL A 1237 -36.13 -3.55 0.32
C VAL A 1237 -36.17 -2.85 1.68
N GLY A 1238 -36.31 -1.52 1.71
CA GLY A 1238 -36.36 -0.74 2.94
C GLY A 1238 -37.52 -1.12 3.87
N GLU A 1239 -38.74 -1.22 3.32
CA GLU A 1239 -39.92 -1.65 4.09
C GLU A 1239 -39.74 -3.08 4.66
N LYS A 1240 -39.22 -4.00 3.85
CA LYS A 1240 -39.05 -5.41 4.24
C LYS A 1240 -37.94 -5.60 5.26
N ALA A 1241 -36.79 -4.97 5.06
CA ALA A 1241 -35.65 -5.05 5.97
C ALA A 1241 -35.97 -4.44 7.34
N PHE A 1242 -36.68 -3.31 7.37
CA PHE A 1242 -37.16 -2.72 8.62
C PHE A 1242 -38.07 -3.69 9.39
N GLU A 1243 -39.13 -4.22 8.76
CA GLU A 1243 -40.05 -5.13 9.42
C GLU A 1243 -39.38 -6.48 9.80
N HIS A 1244 -38.38 -6.92 9.05
CA HIS A 1244 -37.58 -8.10 9.41
C HIS A 1244 -36.74 -7.84 10.66
N ALA A 1245 -36.00 -6.74 10.72
CA ALA A 1245 -35.19 -6.36 11.88
C ALA A 1245 -36.04 -6.22 13.15
N MET A 1246 -37.25 -5.68 13.03
CA MET A 1246 -38.16 -5.51 14.17
C MET A 1246 -38.61 -6.83 14.83
N LYS A 1247 -38.51 -7.98 14.14
CA LYS A 1247 -38.74 -9.30 14.74
C LYS A 1247 -37.67 -9.68 15.77
N PHE A 1248 -36.49 -9.09 15.66
CA PHE A 1248 -35.38 -9.27 16.59
C PHE A 1248 -35.42 -8.21 17.69
N VAL A 1249 -35.68 -6.95 17.32
CA VAL A 1249 -35.67 -5.80 18.25
C VAL A 1249 -36.88 -5.78 19.18
N GLU A 1250 -38.08 -6.09 18.69
CA GLU A 1250 -39.32 -6.05 19.47
C GLU A 1250 -40.15 -7.33 19.22
N PRO A 1251 -39.66 -8.52 19.62
CA PRO A 1251 -40.34 -9.78 19.32
C PRO A 1251 -41.73 -9.84 19.97
N THR A 1252 -42.73 -10.31 19.23
CA THR A 1252 -44.09 -10.45 19.75
C THR A 1252 -44.32 -11.83 20.36
N VAL A 1253 -45.07 -11.89 21.47
CA VAL A 1253 -45.40 -13.12 22.23
C VAL A 1253 -46.05 -14.24 21.37
N ALA A 1254 -46.57 -13.91 20.18
CA ALA A 1254 -47.20 -14.87 19.28
C ALA A 1254 -46.20 -15.76 18.51
N GLU A 1255 -44.91 -15.40 18.47
CA GLU A 1255 -43.89 -16.14 17.72
C GLU A 1255 -43.16 -17.21 18.55
N GLU A 1256 -43.36 -17.25 19.88
CA GLU A 1256 -42.77 -18.29 20.77
C GLU A 1256 -43.30 -19.72 20.49
N GLU A 1257 -44.41 -19.89 19.75
CA GLU A 1257 -44.99 -21.23 19.48
C GLU A 1257 -44.55 -21.90 18.17
N VAL A 1258 -43.68 -21.28 17.33
CA VAL A 1258 -43.36 -21.83 15.99
C VAL A 1258 -41.88 -22.23 15.80
N ALA A 1259 -41.00 -22.07 16.79
CA ALA A 1259 -39.61 -22.52 16.69
C ALA A 1259 -39.29 -23.74 17.58
N SER A 1260 -39.71 -24.92 17.12
CA SER A 1260 -39.09 -26.22 17.40
C SER A 1260 -39.30 -27.06 16.13
N PRO A 1261 -38.26 -27.75 15.63
CA PRO A 1261 -38.19 -28.24 14.24
C PRO A 1261 -39.33 -29.18 13.82
#